data_AF-A0A9P8H4U7-F1
#
_entry.id   AF-A0A9P8H4U7-F1
#
_cell.length_a   1.000
_cell.length_b   1.000
_cell.length_c   1.000
_cell.angle_alpha   90.00
_cell.angle_beta   90.00
_cell.angle_gamma   90.00
#
_symmetry.space_group_name_H-M   'P 1'
#
loop_
_entity.id
_entity.type
_entity.pdbx_description
1 polymer ?
#
loop_
_entity_poly.entity_id
_entity_poly.type
_entity_poly.pdbx_seq_one_letter_code
_entity_poly.pdbx_strand_id
1 'polypeptide(L)'
;MAAQPSGHRSDHSEEPAPSANKRRRIGLACNACRTRKSRCDGQRPSCSSCVSLDFDCQYESSESATNVIVRKDYMSDLQNRMAVMERSLQRLNDVLKGHLTPCVDNHLSGSARLSHHHVSPLADPVNDQNHTRVTGLEEPQDEDAATNGMAMIFVEENTSAFFGESSNINFTQLLFRAVGTIRHSDTTALGASDNFSVVDGGNTANVSHTQSHANMAASSSSDSSITFLPTVVEMDSLLDLYFNTVGVVFPFIHEETTRKIYAECLATGFTRVRRTWLGTLNTMFAMATMLDRDNFPSAKKRFEASEVFYRRAIGLCGELSKHVISLEIVHYLLLVVLYCQGTQRSVQAWNIHGLLTRSAMALGLHSTVAGMHLYPVQEEYRRRTWIVIYCMDKVLSVAFGRPAGIPDEQAVNRQPSSRLYKSPLIQENGADIPGDFLAVSFELYQIMSKCLVKLYSANVEHKDRDPDDLTALQASMEFRKTLRVWAASLPPYLALCEPQSEILALYTPVNRLRVILTLRYHNLNILIHRPLLSTTIGHLFGTNSETANDPSYFVQLAMAEAQECIKSAESTIEIAYAILTAGPTVKNNLGVWYFSLYYVFTASLVISARLLWIQHEGKPVDFTALDHSKKLLKKTETIFQNLDHDNSLVLSCWKYIHQLSVMCSFREWPDASRDAEVADPFATIPLDASDLEVYQLFASEMFDPSIFENNTYAAANLNCLTFQIHIMSETTPTSLTQLPEESNRRQYSKPELLDYFSRINLPEQRYKNVLSDASLAKTKEQGFPLLEALCRHHTCNVPFENLILHYSANKKVTLDLSELYTWFVKKRRGGRCMENNSFFATILRSLGYQVRNCGGRVSRAMSPYPDVRQNQAATYDGLNHMLNLVRFDDDGWYVVDVGMGAMGPNLPYPLRDNYETTSIAPRKIRIQQRAISESYASGLDAPNMWCYDVCYDPSRGADNKWIPTYCFTETEFLPQDYEVMSWFTSTHSNSFFTRNVTATKMIMEQEKIVGSVTLFKETIRESVGAERNVVKVCTTEDERVESLREIFGIELNKEEVNGVTPALRLT
;
A
#
# COMPACT_ATOMS: atom_id res chain seq x y z
N MET A 1 -88.27 -16.21 -25.87
CA MET A 1 -88.35 -15.18 -26.93
C MET A 1 -87.34 -14.09 -26.62
N ALA A 2 -86.55 -13.70 -27.63
CA ALA A 2 -85.94 -12.39 -27.93
C ALA A 2 -85.88 -11.30 -26.82
N ALA A 3 -84.90 -10.40 -26.70
CA ALA A 3 -83.72 -10.00 -27.46
C ALA A 3 -82.94 -8.96 -26.61
N GLN A 4 -81.73 -8.57 -27.06
CA GLN A 4 -81.04 -7.29 -26.73
C GLN A 4 -81.86 -6.07 -27.25
N PRO A 5 -81.45 -4.75 -27.18
CA PRO A 5 -80.15 -4.12 -26.78
C PRO A 5 -80.26 -2.73 -26.06
N SER A 6 -79.11 -2.01 -25.93
CA SER A 6 -78.91 -0.55 -25.68
C SER A 6 -79.18 -0.02 -24.25
N GLY A 7 -78.56 1.01 -23.67
CA GLY A 7 -77.53 1.99 -24.06
C GLY A 7 -77.37 3.05 -22.93
N HIS A 8 -76.17 3.62 -22.80
CA HIS A 8 -75.75 4.92 -22.19
C HIS A 8 -76.13 5.43 -20.76
N ARG A 9 -75.05 5.83 -20.05
CA ARG A 9 -74.80 6.99 -19.15
C ARG A 9 -75.90 7.48 -18.19
N SER A 10 -75.58 7.56 -16.89
CA SER A 10 -75.22 8.80 -16.15
C SER A 10 -75.18 8.56 -14.62
N ASP A 11 -74.44 9.43 -13.94
CA ASP A 11 -74.07 9.43 -12.53
C ASP A 11 -75.22 9.75 -11.54
N HIS A 12 -74.93 9.54 -10.24
CA HIS A 12 -75.59 10.02 -9.01
C HIS A 12 -76.40 9.04 -8.12
N SER A 13 -75.75 8.70 -6.99
CA SER A 13 -76.20 8.63 -5.59
C SER A 13 -77.64 8.22 -5.23
N GLU A 14 -77.77 7.13 -4.48
CA GLU A 14 -78.41 7.06 -3.13
C GLU A 14 -78.50 5.58 -2.65
N GLU A 15 -77.98 5.30 -1.44
CA GLU A 15 -78.26 4.08 -0.64
C GLU A 15 -79.72 4.14 -0.12
N PRO A 16 -80.47 3.01 0.11
CA PRO A 16 -80.19 2.11 1.25
C PRO A 16 -80.71 0.63 1.22
N ALA A 17 -79.93 -0.27 1.85
CA ALA A 17 -80.28 -1.37 2.79
C ALA A 17 -81.29 -2.51 2.42
N PRO A 18 -81.44 -3.58 3.24
CA PRO A 18 -80.49 -4.68 3.51
C PRO A 18 -81.13 -6.10 3.40
N SER A 19 -80.38 -7.15 3.02
CA SER A 19 -80.57 -8.57 3.43
C SER A 19 -79.60 -9.47 2.63
N ALA A 20 -78.98 -10.55 3.11
CA ALA A 20 -79.06 -11.29 4.36
C ALA A 20 -77.64 -11.79 4.73
N ASN A 21 -77.30 -11.71 6.02
CA ASN A 21 -75.98 -12.04 6.57
C ASN A 21 -75.55 -13.50 6.32
N LYS A 22 -74.65 -13.73 5.36
CA LYS A 22 -73.77 -14.90 5.39
C LYS A 22 -72.67 -14.64 6.43
N ARG A 23 -72.75 -15.42 7.52
CA ARG A 23 -71.89 -15.33 8.72
C ARG A 23 -70.40 -15.30 8.37
N ARG A 24 -69.71 -14.26 8.82
CA ARG A 24 -68.25 -14.14 8.73
C ARG A 24 -67.61 -14.96 9.86
N ARG A 25 -66.82 -15.97 9.51
CA ARG A 25 -66.08 -16.80 10.47
C ARG A 25 -64.91 -15.98 11.01
N ILE A 26 -64.91 -15.68 12.30
CA ILE A 26 -63.83 -14.91 12.93
C ILE A 26 -62.70 -15.85 13.40
N GLY A 27 -61.46 -15.42 13.20
CA GLY A 27 -60.26 -16.22 13.51
C GLY A 27 -59.89 -16.25 15.00
N LEU A 28 -60.39 -15.31 15.80
CA LEU A 28 -60.13 -15.22 17.24
C LEU A 28 -61.34 -14.61 17.97
N ALA A 29 -61.88 -15.32 18.96
CA ALA A 29 -62.94 -14.82 19.84
C ALA A 29 -62.33 -14.18 21.11
N CYS A 30 -63.01 -13.19 21.69
CA CYS A 30 -62.55 -12.55 22.93
C CYS A 30 -62.57 -13.53 24.10
N ASN A 31 -61.78 -13.26 25.13
CA ASN A 31 -61.64 -14.10 26.31
C ASN A 31 -62.98 -14.28 27.04
N ALA A 32 -63.77 -13.22 27.21
CA ALA A 32 -65.08 -13.30 27.85
C ALA A 32 -66.06 -14.23 27.11
N CYS A 33 -66.17 -14.14 25.79
CA CYS A 33 -67.01 -15.04 24.99
C CYS A 33 -66.42 -16.46 24.90
N ARG A 34 -65.09 -16.60 24.87
CA ARG A 34 -64.40 -17.89 24.82
C ARG A 34 -64.59 -18.68 26.12
N THR A 35 -64.45 -18.02 27.27
CA THR A 35 -64.68 -18.63 28.60
C THR A 35 -66.14 -19.04 28.78
N ARG A 36 -67.09 -18.23 28.27
CA ARG A 36 -68.53 -18.54 28.36
C ARG A 36 -69.05 -19.43 27.23
N LYS A 37 -68.20 -19.79 26.28
CA LYS A 37 -68.57 -20.52 25.05
C LYS A 37 -69.76 -19.88 24.31
N SER A 38 -69.88 -18.55 24.40
CA SER A 38 -70.90 -17.76 23.69
C SER A 38 -70.35 -17.26 22.35
N ARG A 39 -71.24 -16.85 21.45
CA ARG A 39 -70.84 -16.41 20.12
C ARG A 39 -70.24 -15.00 20.20
N CYS A 40 -69.00 -14.86 19.74
CA CYS A 40 -68.32 -13.59 19.57
C CYS A 40 -68.44 -13.16 18.10
N ASP A 41 -68.73 -11.89 17.86
CA ASP A 41 -68.76 -11.30 16.51
C ASP A 41 -67.44 -10.63 16.12
N GLY A 42 -66.46 -10.60 17.03
CA GLY A 42 -65.09 -10.16 16.75
C GLY A 42 -64.92 -8.64 16.66
N GLN A 43 -65.96 -7.85 16.97
CA GLN A 43 -65.84 -6.39 16.97
C GLN A 43 -64.89 -5.91 18.09
N ARG A 44 -64.20 -4.79 17.82
CA ARG A 44 -63.24 -4.13 18.72
C ARG A 44 -63.63 -2.65 18.89
N PRO A 45 -63.52 -2.06 20.10
CA PRO A 45 -62.80 -2.59 21.27
C PRO A 45 -63.53 -3.71 22.02
N SER A 46 -64.86 -3.78 21.95
CA SER A 46 -65.67 -4.82 22.59
C SER A 46 -66.64 -5.46 21.61
N CYS A 47 -66.82 -6.78 21.72
CA CYS A 47 -67.75 -7.52 20.87
C CYS A 47 -69.21 -7.28 21.31
N SER A 48 -70.18 -7.36 20.39
CA SER A 48 -71.58 -6.98 20.69
C SER A 48 -72.17 -7.78 21.84
N SER A 49 -71.81 -9.07 21.96
CA SER A 49 -72.27 -9.93 23.06
C SER A 49 -71.68 -9.56 24.41
N CYS A 50 -70.49 -8.96 24.45
CA CYS A 50 -69.88 -8.49 25.69
C CYS A 50 -70.44 -7.12 26.09
N VAL A 51 -70.72 -6.24 25.13
CA VAL A 51 -71.36 -4.95 25.36
C VAL A 51 -72.79 -5.13 25.88
N SER A 52 -73.59 -6.01 25.26
CA SER A 52 -74.99 -6.21 25.65
C SER A 52 -75.16 -6.87 27.02
N LEU A 53 -74.14 -7.59 27.48
CA LEU A 53 -74.15 -8.30 28.77
C LEU A 53 -73.30 -7.59 29.83
N ASP A 54 -72.77 -6.41 29.50
CA ASP A 54 -71.93 -5.55 30.34
C ASP A 54 -70.74 -6.28 30.97
N PHE A 55 -69.94 -6.91 30.11
CA PHE A 55 -68.75 -7.64 30.52
C PHE A 55 -67.49 -7.14 29.81
N ASP A 56 -66.38 -7.17 30.54
CA ASP A 56 -65.08 -6.75 30.03
C ASP A 56 -64.59 -7.65 28.88
N CYS A 57 -64.34 -7.04 27.72
CA CYS A 57 -64.12 -7.73 26.46
C CYS A 57 -62.65 -7.65 26.06
N GLN A 58 -61.84 -8.54 26.61
CA GLN A 58 -60.39 -8.56 26.33
C GLN A 58 -60.03 -9.67 25.34
N TYR A 59 -59.13 -9.39 24.41
CA TYR A 59 -58.56 -10.38 23.49
C TYR A 59 -57.07 -10.55 23.83
N GLU A 60 -56.66 -11.74 24.28
CA GLU A 60 -55.26 -12.01 24.59
C GLU A 60 -54.38 -12.06 23.33
N SER A 61 -53.25 -11.35 23.38
CA SER A 61 -52.22 -11.37 22.36
C SER A 61 -51.20 -12.48 22.65
N SER A 62 -51.37 -13.66 22.06
CA SER A 62 -50.30 -14.65 21.97
C SER A 62 -49.28 -14.22 20.91
N GLU A 63 -47.99 -14.22 21.26
CA GLU A 63 -46.82 -13.77 20.46
C GLU A 63 -46.51 -14.62 19.21
N SER A 64 -47.52 -15.08 18.49
CA SER A 64 -47.33 -15.78 17.21
C SER A 64 -48.50 -15.53 16.26
N ALA A 65 -48.77 -14.26 15.93
CA ALA A 65 -49.40 -13.84 14.67
C ALA A 65 -49.56 -12.30 14.61
N THR A 66 -48.75 -11.62 13.80
CA THR A 66 -48.99 -10.22 13.41
C THR A 66 -48.95 -10.10 11.89
N ASN A 67 -50.05 -10.47 11.25
CA ASN A 67 -50.47 -9.78 10.03
C ASN A 67 -51.10 -8.45 10.46
N VAL A 68 -50.36 -7.37 10.26
CA VAL A 68 -50.71 -6.00 10.65
C VAL A 68 -51.90 -5.51 9.81
N ILE A 69 -52.99 -5.14 10.50
CA ILE A 69 -54.08 -4.36 9.92
C ILE A 69 -53.59 -2.91 9.83
N VAL A 70 -53.25 -2.47 8.63
CA VAL A 70 -52.81 -1.09 8.34
C VAL A 70 -54.03 -0.17 8.32
N ARG A 71 -53.97 0.95 9.05
CA ARG A 71 -55.03 1.97 9.09
C ARG A 71 -55.28 2.52 7.67
N LYS A 72 -56.57 2.69 7.33
CA LYS A 72 -57.03 3.20 6.02
C LYS A 72 -56.41 4.56 5.66
N ASP A 73 -56.05 5.33 6.68
CA ASP A 73 -55.42 6.64 6.58
C ASP A 73 -53.95 6.55 6.16
N TYR A 74 -53.22 5.53 6.64
CA TYR A 74 -51.84 5.25 6.24
C TYR A 74 -51.77 4.65 4.83
N MET A 75 -52.75 3.84 4.43
CA MET A 75 -52.88 3.38 3.03
C MET A 75 -53.24 4.53 2.09
N SER A 76 -54.11 5.45 2.50
CA SER A 76 -54.44 6.66 1.74
C SER A 76 -53.23 7.58 1.57
N ASP A 77 -52.43 7.74 2.64
CA ASP A 77 -51.21 8.55 2.61
C ASP A 77 -50.11 7.89 1.76
N LEU A 78 -49.98 6.56 1.82
CA LEU A 78 -49.11 5.80 0.91
C LEU A 78 -49.58 5.86 -0.54
N GLN A 79 -50.89 5.78 -0.80
CA GLN A 79 -51.45 5.91 -2.15
C GLN A 79 -51.25 7.32 -2.70
N ASN A 80 -51.39 8.36 -1.87
CA ASN A 80 -51.08 9.74 -2.27
C ASN A 80 -49.57 9.92 -2.53
N ARG A 81 -48.71 9.38 -1.67
CA ARG A 81 -47.25 9.42 -1.86
C ARG A 81 -46.81 8.62 -3.08
N MET A 82 -47.42 7.47 -3.35
CA MET A 82 -47.19 6.71 -4.57
C MET A 82 -47.69 7.46 -5.80
N ALA A 83 -48.88 8.08 -5.77
CA ALA A 83 -49.40 8.85 -6.90
C ALA A 83 -48.60 10.15 -7.16
N VAL A 84 -47.96 10.72 -6.14
CA VAL A 84 -47.01 11.84 -6.28
C VAL A 84 -45.68 11.33 -6.84
N MET A 85 -45.18 10.20 -6.34
CA MET A 85 -43.94 9.59 -6.84
C MET A 85 -44.09 9.11 -8.28
N GLU A 86 -45.21 8.49 -8.65
CA GLU A 86 -45.54 8.07 -10.00
C GLU A 86 -45.71 9.28 -10.92
N ARG A 87 -46.32 10.39 -10.47
CA ARG A 87 -46.34 11.64 -11.26
C ARG A 87 -44.94 12.25 -11.44
N SER A 88 -44.07 12.16 -10.44
CA SER A 88 -42.68 12.61 -10.53
C SER A 88 -41.85 11.72 -11.45
N LEU A 89 -42.04 10.40 -11.39
CA LEU A 89 -41.42 9.43 -12.29
C LEU A 89 -41.98 9.53 -13.70
N GLN A 90 -43.28 9.77 -13.87
CA GLN A 90 -43.90 10.01 -15.18
C GLN A 90 -43.39 11.32 -15.77
N ARG A 91 -43.25 12.40 -14.98
CA ARG A 91 -42.58 13.64 -15.42
C ARG A 91 -41.12 13.39 -15.80
N LEU A 92 -40.39 12.62 -15.01
CA LEU A 92 -38.99 12.28 -15.31
C LEU A 92 -38.90 11.41 -16.57
N ASN A 93 -39.86 10.51 -16.77
CA ASN A 93 -39.96 9.64 -17.95
C ASN A 93 -40.48 10.40 -19.18
N ASP A 94 -41.29 11.44 -19.02
CA ASP A 94 -41.74 12.35 -20.07
C ASP A 94 -40.61 13.34 -20.44
N VAL A 95 -39.77 13.74 -19.48
CA VAL A 95 -38.50 14.46 -19.72
C VAL A 95 -37.49 13.55 -20.44
N LEU A 96 -37.37 12.29 -20.04
CA LEU A 96 -36.51 11.30 -20.70
C LEU A 96 -37.02 10.88 -22.08
N LYS A 97 -38.34 10.78 -22.28
CA LYS A 97 -38.96 10.59 -23.60
C LYS A 97 -38.85 11.85 -24.46
N GLY A 98 -38.84 13.04 -23.86
CA GLY A 98 -38.52 14.29 -24.56
C GLY A 98 -37.09 14.33 -25.09
N HIS A 99 -36.13 13.71 -24.38
CA HIS A 99 -34.75 13.51 -24.83
C HIS A 99 -34.53 12.27 -25.71
N LEU A 100 -35.54 11.42 -25.84
CA LEU A 100 -35.59 10.29 -26.77
C LEU A 100 -36.88 10.37 -27.60
N THR A 101 -37.05 11.50 -28.29
CA THR A 101 -37.93 11.52 -29.47
C THR A 101 -37.04 11.21 -30.67
N PRO A 102 -37.14 10.02 -31.30
CA PRO A 102 -36.66 9.87 -32.66
C PRO A 102 -37.54 10.77 -33.54
N CYS A 103 -36.91 11.49 -34.46
CA CYS A 103 -37.63 12.06 -35.60
C CYS A 103 -38.48 10.96 -36.26
N VAL A 104 -39.79 11.12 -36.20
CA VAL A 104 -40.76 10.53 -37.13
C VAL A 104 -41.25 11.75 -37.93
N ASP A 105 -41.19 11.80 -39.25
CA ASP A 105 -41.95 10.99 -40.19
C ASP A 105 -41.29 10.94 -41.59
N ASN A 106 -41.30 9.77 -42.24
CA ASN A 106 -42.28 9.56 -43.31
C ASN A 106 -42.30 8.12 -43.89
N HIS A 107 -43.53 7.59 -43.94
CA HIS A 107 -44.10 6.67 -44.92
C HIS A 107 -43.79 5.15 -44.93
N LEU A 108 -44.82 4.42 -44.45
CA LEU A 108 -45.62 3.39 -45.16
C LEU A 108 -45.07 1.97 -45.41
N SER A 109 -45.78 1.03 -44.77
CA SER A 109 -46.36 -0.22 -45.33
C SER A 109 -45.50 -1.48 -45.47
N GLY A 110 -45.95 -2.57 -44.84
CA GLY A 110 -45.49 -3.92 -45.19
C GLY A 110 -45.84 -5.04 -44.19
N SER A 111 -47.05 -5.56 -44.28
CA SER A 111 -47.63 -6.69 -43.52
C SER A 111 -47.01 -8.06 -43.84
N ALA A 112 -46.93 -8.97 -42.83
CA ALA A 112 -47.29 -10.42 -42.86
C ALA A 112 -46.46 -11.21 -41.80
N ARG A 113 -47.02 -11.75 -40.71
CA ARG A 113 -47.90 -12.93 -40.51
C ARG A 113 -47.15 -14.29 -40.39
N LEU A 114 -47.31 -14.89 -39.19
CA LEU A 114 -47.65 -16.32 -38.89
C LEU A 114 -46.58 -17.40 -39.25
N SER A 115 -46.34 -18.51 -38.54
CA SER A 115 -47.06 -19.24 -37.48
C SER A 115 -46.25 -20.49 -37.01
N HIS A 116 -46.46 -20.88 -35.74
CA HIS A 116 -46.53 -22.23 -35.11
C HIS A 116 -45.74 -23.46 -35.63
N HIS A 117 -45.07 -24.18 -34.71
CA HIS A 117 -45.61 -25.44 -34.15
C HIS A 117 -44.91 -25.94 -32.86
N HIS A 118 -45.75 -26.39 -31.91
CA HIS A 118 -45.50 -27.12 -30.66
C HIS A 118 -45.00 -28.56 -30.90
N VAL A 119 -44.25 -29.16 -29.95
CA VAL A 119 -44.70 -30.20 -28.98
C VAL A 119 -43.56 -30.50 -27.97
N SER A 120 -43.88 -30.40 -26.68
CA SER A 120 -43.21 -30.98 -25.48
C SER A 120 -44.21 -32.02 -24.87
N PRO A 121 -43.96 -32.89 -23.84
CA PRO A 121 -43.18 -32.62 -22.61
C PRO A 121 -42.51 -33.88 -21.93
N LEU A 122 -41.61 -33.80 -20.93
CA LEU A 122 -41.75 -33.77 -19.44
C LEU A 122 -40.34 -34.18 -18.88
N ALA A 123 -39.74 -33.69 -17.78
CA ALA A 123 -40.23 -33.03 -16.56
C ALA A 123 -39.15 -32.12 -15.88
N ASP A 124 -39.66 -31.02 -15.31
CA ASP A 124 -39.28 -30.09 -14.22
C ASP A 124 -37.86 -29.49 -14.01
N PRO A 125 -37.76 -28.14 -13.94
CA PRO A 125 -36.59 -27.40 -13.49
C PRO A 125 -36.68 -26.92 -12.02
N VAL A 126 -35.54 -26.95 -11.33
CA VAL A 126 -35.31 -26.20 -10.08
C VAL A 126 -34.95 -24.75 -10.47
N ASN A 127 -35.71 -23.80 -9.93
CA ASN A 127 -35.57 -22.37 -10.18
C ASN A 127 -34.51 -21.78 -9.23
N ASP A 128 -33.32 -21.49 -9.76
CA ASP A 128 -32.23 -20.84 -9.02
C ASP A 128 -32.41 -19.31 -9.04
N GLN A 129 -32.36 -18.71 -7.86
CA GLN A 129 -32.79 -17.34 -7.58
C GLN A 129 -31.64 -16.32 -7.70
N ASN A 130 -31.91 -15.21 -8.39
CA ASN A 130 -31.36 -13.85 -8.23
C ASN A 130 -30.05 -13.69 -7.43
N HIS A 131 -28.92 -13.78 -8.11
CA HIS A 131 -27.65 -13.27 -7.59
C HIS A 131 -27.45 -11.79 -7.95
N THR A 132 -27.31 -10.93 -6.93
CA THR A 132 -26.83 -9.56 -7.10
C THR A 132 -25.36 -9.60 -7.51
N ARG A 133 -25.03 -9.08 -8.69
CA ARG A 133 -23.68 -9.10 -9.26
C ARG A 133 -23.01 -7.74 -9.04
N VAL A 134 -21.87 -7.73 -8.35
CA VAL A 134 -21.01 -6.54 -8.23
C VAL A 134 -20.50 -6.21 -9.63
N THR A 135 -20.82 -5.01 -10.15
CA THR A 135 -20.45 -4.58 -11.50
C THR A 135 -19.25 -3.64 -11.55
N GLY A 136 -18.71 -3.24 -10.40
CA GLY A 136 -17.53 -2.39 -10.30
C GLY A 136 -16.64 -2.84 -9.15
N LEU A 137 -15.46 -3.34 -9.48
CA LEU A 137 -14.34 -3.51 -8.56
C LEU A 137 -13.39 -2.34 -8.82
N GLU A 138 -13.10 -1.55 -7.79
CA GLU A 138 -12.06 -0.54 -7.85
C GLU A 138 -10.77 -1.25 -7.42
N GLU A 139 -9.84 -1.48 -8.36
CA GLU A 139 -8.52 -1.96 -8.01
C GLU A 139 -7.76 -0.85 -7.29
N PRO A 140 -6.91 -1.16 -6.28
CA PRO A 140 -6.03 -0.17 -5.71
C PRO A 140 -5.32 0.57 -6.85
N GLN A 141 -5.41 1.90 -6.88
CA GLN A 141 -4.56 2.66 -7.79
C GLN A 141 -3.13 2.25 -7.46
N ASP A 142 -2.42 1.69 -8.43
CA ASP A 142 -1.08 1.14 -8.28
C ASP A 142 -0.13 2.36 -8.11
N GLU A 143 -0.18 3.05 -6.96
CA GLU A 143 0.67 4.20 -6.62
C GLU A 143 2.16 3.80 -6.66
N ASP A 144 2.45 2.49 -6.58
CA ASP A 144 3.77 1.88 -6.77
C ASP A 144 4.17 1.65 -8.25
N ALA A 145 3.25 1.76 -9.22
CA ALA A 145 3.53 1.60 -10.66
C ALA A 145 4.34 2.77 -11.25
N ALA A 146 4.60 3.80 -10.45
CA ALA A 146 5.43 4.94 -10.82
C ALA A 146 6.94 4.56 -10.84
N THR A 147 7.38 3.57 -10.05
CA THR A 147 8.79 3.14 -10.03
C THR A 147 9.05 2.03 -11.05
N ASN A 148 10.00 2.27 -11.97
CA ASN A 148 10.33 1.33 -13.03
C ASN A 148 10.93 0.01 -12.53
N GLY A 149 10.82 -1.06 -13.34
CA GLY A 149 11.18 -2.44 -13.00
C GLY A 149 12.62 -2.69 -12.50
N MET A 150 13.52 -1.72 -12.70
CA MET A 150 14.93 -1.76 -12.27
C MET A 150 15.29 -0.66 -11.26
N ALA A 151 14.29 0.05 -10.71
CA ALA A 151 14.44 1.12 -9.72
C ALA A 151 15.49 2.18 -10.10
N MET A 152 15.41 2.65 -11.35
CA MET A 152 16.31 3.71 -11.84
C MET A 152 15.81 5.12 -11.47
N ILE A 153 14.50 5.34 -11.39
CA ILE A 153 13.90 6.67 -11.25
C ILE A 153 12.72 6.59 -10.29
N PHE A 154 12.63 7.59 -9.41
CA PHE A 154 11.45 7.90 -8.63
C PHE A 154 10.52 8.78 -9.47
N VAL A 155 9.26 8.37 -9.63
CA VAL A 155 8.28 9.21 -10.34
C VAL A 155 7.51 10.11 -9.38
N GLU A 156 7.22 9.70 -8.13
CA GLU A 156 6.55 10.54 -7.12
C GLU A 156 6.90 10.14 -5.66
N GLU A 157 6.87 11.10 -4.72
CA GLU A 157 7.29 10.99 -3.31
C GLU A 157 6.41 10.09 -2.40
N ASN A 158 5.37 9.45 -2.94
CA ASN A 158 4.37 8.71 -2.13
C ASN A 158 4.58 7.18 -2.05
N THR A 159 5.67 6.62 -2.57
CA THR A 159 5.86 5.17 -2.53
C THR A 159 6.30 4.69 -1.13
N SER A 160 5.60 3.70 -0.57
CA SER A 160 5.93 3.06 0.71
C SER A 160 7.11 2.06 0.65
N ALA A 161 7.76 1.93 -0.52
CA ALA A 161 8.75 0.91 -0.81
C ALA A 161 10.17 1.28 -0.31
N PHE A 162 10.80 0.36 0.43
CA PHE A 162 12.19 0.51 0.88
C PHE A 162 13.19 0.36 -0.28
N PHE A 163 14.14 1.30 -0.36
CA PHE A 163 15.29 1.31 -1.26
C PHE A 163 16.60 1.59 -0.51
N GLY A 164 17.38 0.54 -0.25
CA GLY A 164 18.61 0.63 0.54
C GLY A 164 19.84 1.14 -0.23
N GLU A 165 20.99 1.15 0.46
CA GLU A 165 22.23 1.82 0.07
C GLU A 165 22.81 1.42 -1.29
N SER A 166 22.63 0.16 -1.72
CA SER A 166 23.14 -0.30 -3.01
C SER A 166 22.34 0.20 -4.21
N SER A 167 21.13 0.74 -3.99
CA SER A 167 20.21 1.17 -5.06
C SER A 167 20.66 2.47 -5.73
N ASN A 168 20.27 2.65 -7.00
CA ASN A 168 20.50 3.92 -7.70
C ASN A 168 19.67 5.06 -7.10
N ILE A 169 18.52 4.76 -6.51
CA ILE A 169 17.65 5.72 -5.84
C ILE A 169 18.36 6.36 -4.65
N ASN A 170 18.96 5.55 -3.76
CA ASN A 170 19.70 6.08 -2.60
C ASN A 170 20.89 6.95 -3.03
N PHE A 171 21.64 6.51 -4.06
CA PHE A 171 22.76 7.28 -4.58
C PHE A 171 22.31 8.62 -5.19
N THR A 172 21.21 8.61 -5.93
CA THR A 172 20.55 9.81 -6.45
C THR A 172 20.18 10.80 -5.35
N GLN A 173 19.59 10.34 -4.24
CA GLN A 173 19.23 11.20 -3.11
C GLN A 173 20.45 11.90 -2.50
N LEU A 174 21.58 11.20 -2.39
CA LEU A 174 22.85 11.78 -1.94
C LEU A 174 23.32 12.90 -2.88
N LEU A 175 23.26 12.70 -4.19
CA LEU A 175 23.65 13.72 -5.17
C LEU A 175 22.78 14.97 -5.09
N PHE A 176 21.46 14.82 -4.89
CA PHE A 176 20.58 15.98 -4.72
C PHE A 176 20.88 16.77 -3.44
N ARG A 177 21.15 16.08 -2.32
CA ARG A 177 21.58 16.75 -1.08
C ARG A 177 22.86 17.55 -1.31
N ALA A 178 23.85 16.97 -1.97
CA ALA A 178 25.10 17.66 -2.33
C ALA A 178 24.84 18.90 -3.21
N VAL A 179 24.01 18.79 -4.25
CA VAL A 179 23.63 19.95 -5.10
C VAL A 179 22.95 21.06 -4.28
N GLY A 180 22.06 20.70 -3.35
CA GLY A 180 21.38 21.65 -2.47
C GLY A 180 22.35 22.50 -1.66
N THR A 181 23.40 21.88 -1.10
CA THR A 181 24.41 22.59 -0.31
C THR A 181 25.18 23.64 -1.12
N ILE A 182 25.57 23.32 -2.37
CA ILE A 182 26.26 24.26 -3.28
C ILE A 182 25.44 25.53 -3.46
N ARG A 183 24.13 25.40 -3.69
CA ARG A 183 23.22 26.52 -3.97
C ARG A 183 23.02 27.45 -2.77
N HIS A 184 23.18 26.95 -1.54
CA HIS A 184 23.06 27.79 -0.34
C HIS A 184 24.34 28.58 -0.01
N SER A 185 25.51 28.08 -0.43
CA SER A 185 26.80 28.78 -0.23
C SER A 185 26.92 30.09 -1.03
N ASP A 186 26.41 30.15 -2.27
CA ASP A 186 26.57 31.33 -3.14
C ASP A 186 25.70 32.53 -2.73
N THR A 187 24.62 32.32 -1.98
CA THR A 187 23.73 33.40 -1.50
C THR A 187 24.31 34.20 -0.32
N THR A 188 25.39 33.73 0.30
CA THR A 188 25.99 34.35 1.50
C THR A 188 27.09 35.38 1.21
N ALA A 189 27.45 35.60 -0.06
CA ALA A 189 28.52 36.54 -0.44
C ALA A 189 28.05 38.00 -0.70
N LEU A 190 26.76 38.31 -0.63
CA LEU A 190 26.20 39.66 -0.83
C LEU A 190 25.18 40.01 0.27
N GLY A 191 25.67 40.63 1.35
CA GLY A 191 24.85 41.41 2.30
C GLY A 191 24.23 40.61 3.46
N ALA A 192 24.68 40.96 4.68
CA ALA A 192 24.16 40.40 5.92
C ALA A 192 22.76 40.94 6.26
N SER A 193 21.78 40.03 6.37
CA SER A 193 20.67 40.13 7.32
C SER A 193 20.17 38.71 7.62
N ASP A 194 20.48 38.25 8.85
CA ASP A 194 20.10 36.95 9.38
C ASP A 194 18.58 36.79 9.46
N ASN A 195 18.04 35.91 8.62
CA ASN A 195 16.86 35.07 8.82
C ASN A 195 16.56 34.33 7.52
N PHE A 196 17.18 33.17 7.31
CA PHE A 196 16.69 32.21 6.31
C PHE A 196 16.90 30.79 6.83
N SER A 197 15.88 30.30 7.53
CA SER A 197 15.62 28.88 7.72
C SER A 197 15.66 28.19 6.37
N VAL A 198 16.48 27.14 6.27
CA VAL A 198 16.56 26.23 5.12
C VAL A 198 15.14 25.92 4.64
N VAL A 199 14.83 26.42 3.45
CA VAL A 199 13.60 26.16 2.73
C VAL A 199 13.61 24.69 2.36
N ASP A 200 12.81 23.92 3.08
CA ASP A 200 12.29 22.65 2.63
C ASP A 200 11.51 22.93 1.34
N GLY A 201 12.14 22.59 0.22
CA GLY A 201 11.80 23.04 -1.12
C GLY A 201 10.54 22.39 -1.66
N GLY A 202 9.40 22.73 -1.08
CA GLY A 202 8.13 22.73 -1.78
C GLY A 202 8.17 23.75 -2.91
N ASN A 203 8.39 23.27 -4.13
CA ASN A 203 7.64 23.64 -5.34
C ASN A 203 8.36 23.11 -6.59
N THR A 204 7.77 22.09 -7.21
CA THR A 204 7.86 21.91 -8.66
C THR A 204 6.48 21.60 -9.20
N ALA A 205 5.90 22.63 -9.81
CA ALA A 205 4.91 22.68 -10.87
C ALA A 205 3.99 21.44 -11.06
N ASN A 206 2.69 21.68 -10.87
CA ASN A 206 1.63 21.00 -11.60
C ASN A 206 1.88 21.12 -13.11
N VAL A 207 2.63 20.17 -13.69
CA VAL A 207 2.54 19.88 -15.10
C VAL A 207 1.35 18.96 -15.25
N SER A 208 0.19 19.56 -15.52
CA SER A 208 -0.97 18.87 -16.07
C SER A 208 -0.59 18.27 -17.42
N HIS A 209 0.12 17.15 -17.43
CA HIS A 209 0.13 16.27 -18.59
C HIS A 209 -1.17 15.49 -18.55
N THR A 210 -2.11 15.99 -19.34
CA THR A 210 -3.15 15.22 -20.02
C THR A 210 -2.51 14.06 -20.80
N GLN A 211 -2.07 13.02 -20.10
CA GLN A 211 -2.08 11.69 -20.68
C GLN A 211 -3.45 11.12 -20.39
N SER A 212 -4.27 11.18 -21.43
CA SER A 212 -5.32 10.21 -21.62
C SER A 212 -4.79 8.83 -21.25
N HIS A 213 -5.17 8.34 -20.07
CA HIS A 213 -5.55 6.95 -20.00
C HIS A 213 -6.63 6.81 -21.06
N ALA A 214 -6.21 6.39 -22.25
CA ALA A 214 -7.09 5.77 -23.18
C ALA A 214 -7.71 4.62 -22.39
N ASN A 215 -8.91 4.86 -21.86
CA ASN A 215 -9.96 3.88 -21.97
C ASN A 215 -9.99 3.52 -23.46
N MET A 216 -9.14 2.58 -23.85
CA MET A 216 -9.42 1.74 -24.99
C MET A 216 -10.68 0.99 -24.55
N ALA A 217 -11.81 1.65 -24.80
CA ALA A 217 -13.03 0.96 -25.16
C ALA A 217 -12.59 -0.22 -25.99
N ALA A 218 -12.94 -1.42 -25.51
CA ALA A 218 -12.70 -2.67 -26.20
C ALA A 218 -13.00 -2.43 -27.68
N SER A 219 -11.95 -2.33 -28.49
CA SER A 219 -12.09 -2.39 -29.93
C SER A 219 -12.72 -3.74 -30.18
N SER A 220 -13.95 -3.72 -30.65
CA SER A 220 -14.65 -4.90 -31.11
C SER A 220 -13.86 -5.47 -32.30
N SER A 221 -12.89 -6.33 -32.00
CA SER A 221 -12.17 -7.14 -32.99
C SER A 221 -11.69 -8.43 -32.33
N SER A 222 -12.55 -9.46 -32.38
CA SER A 222 -12.28 -10.91 -32.40
C SER A 222 -11.30 -11.60 -31.42
N ASP A 223 -10.58 -10.93 -30.52
CA ASP A 223 -9.40 -11.53 -29.86
C ASP A 223 -9.55 -11.82 -28.34
N SER A 224 -10.73 -12.27 -27.92
CA SER A 224 -11.12 -12.38 -26.49
C SER A 224 -10.75 -13.69 -25.78
N SER A 225 -10.09 -14.64 -26.45
CA SER A 225 -9.74 -15.93 -25.83
C SER A 225 -8.31 -15.96 -25.28
N ILE A 226 -8.16 -16.33 -24.00
CA ILE A 226 -6.85 -16.60 -23.38
C ILE A 226 -6.09 -17.77 -24.05
N THR A 227 -6.77 -18.57 -24.87
CA THR A 227 -6.21 -19.70 -25.63
C THR A 227 -6.00 -19.38 -27.11
N PHE A 228 -6.16 -18.12 -27.52
CA PHE A 228 -5.89 -17.72 -28.90
C PHE A 228 -4.41 -17.94 -29.24
N LEU A 229 -4.16 -18.46 -30.44
CA LEU A 229 -2.82 -18.72 -30.97
C LEU A 229 -2.60 -17.88 -32.23
N PRO A 230 -1.43 -17.24 -32.38
CA PRO A 230 -1.05 -16.58 -33.63
C PRO A 230 -0.93 -17.56 -34.79
N THR A 231 -0.67 -17.03 -35.99
CA THR A 231 -0.38 -17.89 -37.15
C THR A 231 0.90 -18.71 -36.91
N VAL A 232 1.02 -19.88 -37.54
CA VAL A 232 2.21 -20.74 -37.40
C VAL A 232 3.49 -19.99 -37.79
N VAL A 233 3.44 -19.23 -38.88
CA VAL A 233 4.57 -18.40 -39.36
C VAL A 233 5.00 -17.38 -38.30
N GLU A 234 4.04 -16.72 -37.66
CA GLU A 234 4.32 -15.75 -36.61
C GLU A 234 4.89 -16.43 -35.36
N MET A 235 4.31 -17.56 -34.94
CA MET A 235 4.82 -18.34 -33.80
C MET A 235 6.25 -18.83 -34.02
N ASP A 236 6.56 -19.36 -35.22
CA ASP A 236 7.91 -19.81 -35.58
C ASP A 236 8.90 -18.64 -35.54
N SER A 237 8.54 -17.50 -36.14
CA SER A 237 9.35 -16.27 -36.12
C SER A 237 9.64 -15.79 -34.70
N LEU A 238 8.62 -15.78 -33.82
CA LEU A 238 8.77 -15.35 -32.43
C LEU A 238 9.60 -16.34 -31.60
N LEU A 239 9.47 -17.65 -31.83
CA LEU A 239 10.32 -18.66 -31.21
C LEU A 239 11.78 -18.48 -31.60
N ASP A 240 12.05 -18.28 -32.90
CA ASP A 240 13.39 -18.02 -33.42
C ASP A 240 13.96 -16.74 -32.83
N LEU A 241 13.17 -15.67 -32.78
CA LEU A 241 13.60 -14.41 -32.18
C LEU A 241 13.92 -14.56 -30.69
N TYR A 242 13.09 -15.27 -29.92
CA TYR A 242 13.33 -15.55 -28.50
C TYR A 242 14.66 -16.29 -28.30
N PHE A 243 14.85 -17.42 -28.97
CA PHE A 243 16.05 -18.24 -28.78
C PHE A 243 17.31 -17.55 -29.32
N ASN A 244 17.20 -16.70 -30.35
CA ASN A 244 18.32 -15.90 -30.85
C ASN A 244 18.63 -14.64 -30.02
N THR A 245 17.80 -14.29 -29.03
CA THR A 245 17.97 -13.09 -28.20
C THR A 245 17.98 -13.44 -26.71
N VAL A 246 16.83 -13.41 -26.05
CA VAL A 246 16.66 -13.63 -24.61
C VAL A 246 17.14 -15.03 -24.20
N GLY A 247 16.81 -16.06 -24.99
CA GLY A 247 17.19 -17.44 -24.71
C GLY A 247 18.71 -17.69 -24.73
N VAL A 248 19.47 -16.88 -25.48
CA VAL A 248 20.94 -16.94 -25.47
C VAL A 248 21.54 -16.26 -24.24
N VAL A 249 20.94 -15.17 -23.76
CA VAL A 249 21.39 -14.46 -22.54
C VAL A 249 21.00 -15.23 -21.27
N PHE A 250 19.84 -15.89 -21.30
CA PHE A 250 19.27 -16.65 -20.18
C PHE A 250 18.92 -18.09 -20.63
N PRO A 251 19.91 -18.98 -20.79
CA PRO A 251 19.71 -20.30 -21.40
C PRO A 251 19.15 -21.34 -20.41
N PHE A 252 18.02 -21.04 -19.76
CA PHE A 252 17.37 -21.95 -18.80
C PHE A 252 16.27 -22.83 -19.43
N ILE A 253 15.78 -22.46 -20.62
CA ILE A 253 14.83 -23.25 -21.41
C ILE A 253 15.59 -23.99 -22.51
N HIS A 254 15.38 -25.30 -22.63
CA HIS A 254 16.00 -26.10 -23.67
C HIS A 254 15.24 -25.96 -25.00
N GLU A 255 15.89 -25.35 -26.00
CA GLU A 255 15.30 -25.08 -27.31
C GLU A 255 14.77 -26.33 -28.01
N GLU A 256 15.59 -27.39 -28.12
CA GLU A 256 15.20 -28.60 -28.84
C GLU A 256 13.98 -29.28 -28.20
N THR A 257 13.94 -29.35 -26.86
CA THR A 257 12.75 -29.88 -26.15
C THR A 257 11.53 -29.01 -26.42
N THR A 258 11.66 -27.69 -26.36
CA THR A 258 10.54 -26.78 -26.62
C THR A 258 10.03 -26.89 -28.05
N ARG A 259 10.93 -26.93 -29.05
CA ARG A 259 10.57 -27.09 -30.47
C ARG A 259 9.94 -28.44 -30.76
N LYS A 260 10.41 -29.51 -30.10
CA LYS A 260 9.78 -30.83 -30.20
C LYS A 260 8.34 -30.81 -29.68
N ILE A 261 8.12 -30.28 -28.48
CA ILE A 261 6.77 -30.16 -27.91
C ILE A 261 5.89 -29.26 -28.80
N TYR A 262 6.44 -28.17 -29.31
CA TYR A 262 5.75 -27.28 -30.26
C TYR A 262 5.32 -28.02 -31.54
N ALA A 263 6.22 -28.81 -32.15
CA ALA A 263 5.91 -29.60 -33.34
C ALA A 263 4.84 -30.67 -33.08
N GLU A 264 4.86 -31.32 -31.90
CA GLU A 264 3.83 -32.26 -31.47
C GLU A 264 2.47 -31.56 -31.29
N CYS A 265 2.44 -30.36 -30.70
CA CYS A 265 1.24 -29.54 -30.61
C CYS A 265 0.72 -29.12 -31.98
N LEU A 266 1.60 -28.72 -32.90
CA LEU A 266 1.24 -28.34 -34.27
C LEU A 266 0.63 -29.52 -35.02
N ALA A 267 1.25 -30.71 -34.94
CA ALA A 267 0.76 -31.93 -35.58
C ALA A 267 -0.63 -32.37 -35.07
N THR A 268 -0.96 -32.03 -33.82
CA THR A 268 -2.26 -32.33 -33.21
C THR A 268 -3.26 -31.17 -33.29
N GLY A 269 -2.93 -30.09 -34.01
CA GLY A 269 -3.76 -28.90 -34.14
C GLY A 269 -4.03 -28.18 -32.80
N PHE A 270 -3.10 -28.26 -31.86
CA PHE A 270 -3.20 -27.69 -30.50
C PHE A 270 -4.43 -28.18 -29.72
N THR A 271 -4.98 -29.36 -30.05
CA THR A 271 -6.18 -29.92 -29.40
C THR A 271 -5.93 -30.40 -27.96
N ARG A 272 -4.68 -30.72 -27.60
CA ARG A 272 -4.29 -31.21 -26.27
C ARG A 272 -3.02 -30.54 -25.78
N VAL A 273 -3.14 -29.31 -25.29
CA VAL A 273 -1.99 -28.51 -24.82
C VAL A 273 -2.09 -28.30 -23.31
N ARG A 274 -0.97 -28.52 -22.60
CA ARG A 274 -0.90 -28.25 -21.16
C ARG A 274 -0.94 -26.74 -20.91
N ARG A 275 -1.84 -26.30 -20.03
CA ARG A 275 -2.06 -24.89 -19.70
C ARG A 275 -0.78 -24.18 -19.23
N THR A 276 0.05 -24.85 -18.45
CA THR A 276 1.36 -24.36 -17.95
C THR A 276 2.35 -24.12 -19.09
N TRP A 277 2.43 -25.05 -20.04
CA TRP A 277 3.29 -24.92 -21.22
C TRP A 277 2.81 -23.79 -22.14
N LEU A 278 1.50 -23.69 -22.40
CA LEU A 278 0.94 -22.61 -23.22
C LEU A 278 1.16 -21.23 -22.59
N GLY A 279 1.03 -21.11 -21.26
CA GLY A 279 1.36 -19.87 -20.55
C GLY A 279 2.84 -19.51 -20.66
N THR A 280 3.73 -20.49 -20.51
CA THR A 280 5.18 -20.31 -20.72
C THR A 280 5.49 -19.83 -22.14
N LEU A 281 4.89 -20.46 -23.15
CA LEU A 281 5.05 -20.09 -24.56
C LEU A 281 4.56 -18.66 -24.84
N ASN A 282 3.41 -18.27 -24.29
CA ASN A 282 2.92 -16.89 -24.41
C ASN A 282 3.90 -15.89 -23.77
N THR A 283 4.51 -16.20 -22.63
CA THR A 283 5.53 -15.30 -22.04
C THR A 283 6.80 -15.25 -22.90
N MET A 284 7.20 -16.35 -23.54
CA MET A 284 8.30 -16.32 -24.53
C MET A 284 7.98 -15.40 -25.71
N PHE A 285 6.74 -15.44 -26.23
CA PHE A 285 6.27 -14.54 -27.28
C PHE A 285 6.26 -13.09 -26.82
N ALA A 286 5.75 -12.79 -25.61
CA ALA A 286 5.78 -11.44 -25.05
C ALA A 286 7.21 -10.88 -25.01
N MET A 287 8.18 -11.68 -24.55
CA MET A 287 9.60 -11.30 -24.52
C MET A 287 10.19 -11.09 -25.92
N ALA A 288 9.86 -11.95 -26.89
CA ALA A 288 10.32 -11.81 -28.27
C ALA A 288 9.76 -10.53 -28.92
N THR A 289 8.45 -10.28 -28.78
CA THR A 289 7.78 -9.09 -29.34
C THR A 289 8.36 -7.78 -28.80
N MET A 290 8.79 -7.74 -27.53
CA MET A 290 9.49 -6.57 -26.95
C MET A 290 10.80 -6.21 -27.68
N LEU A 291 11.40 -7.17 -28.39
CA LEU A 291 12.65 -7.01 -29.13
C LEU A 291 12.45 -6.98 -30.65
N ASP A 292 11.21 -7.14 -31.15
CA ASP A 292 10.90 -7.23 -32.57
C ASP A 292 10.82 -5.85 -33.24
N ARG A 293 11.99 -5.26 -33.49
CA ARG A 293 12.09 -3.96 -34.19
C ARG A 293 11.78 -4.06 -35.68
N ASP A 294 11.86 -5.25 -36.25
CA ASP A 294 11.66 -5.49 -37.68
C ASP A 294 10.16 -5.34 -38.02
N ASN A 295 9.26 -5.91 -37.21
CA ASN A 295 7.82 -5.78 -37.40
C ASN A 295 7.21 -4.58 -36.67
N PHE A 296 7.82 -4.16 -35.55
CA PHE A 296 7.30 -3.07 -34.71
C PHE A 296 8.40 -2.04 -34.39
N PRO A 297 8.63 -1.05 -35.27
CA PRO A 297 9.69 -0.05 -35.04
C PRO A 297 9.49 0.76 -33.75
N SER A 298 8.25 1.17 -33.44
CA SER A 298 7.94 1.96 -32.23
C SER A 298 7.93 1.11 -30.97
N ALA A 299 8.62 1.58 -29.92
CA ALA A 299 8.65 0.95 -28.60
C ALA A 299 7.24 0.77 -28.00
N LYS A 300 6.39 1.79 -28.18
CA LYS A 300 5.00 1.77 -27.68
C LYS A 300 4.19 0.64 -28.33
N LYS A 301 4.30 0.47 -29.65
CA LYS A 301 3.61 -0.61 -30.38
C LYS A 301 4.15 -1.99 -30.01
N ARG A 302 5.46 -2.13 -29.82
CA ARG A 302 6.05 -3.37 -29.28
C ARG A 302 5.48 -3.73 -27.92
N PHE A 303 5.42 -2.75 -27.03
CA PHE A 303 4.85 -2.93 -25.70
C PHE A 303 3.37 -3.36 -25.78
N GLU A 304 2.53 -2.63 -26.52
CA GLU A 304 1.12 -2.97 -26.72
C GLU A 304 0.92 -4.40 -27.27
N ALA A 305 1.68 -4.79 -28.30
CA ALA A 305 1.62 -6.12 -28.88
C ALA A 305 2.11 -7.21 -27.91
N SER A 306 3.22 -6.97 -27.20
CA SER A 306 3.75 -7.91 -26.21
C SER A 306 2.81 -8.11 -25.02
N GLU A 307 2.07 -7.06 -24.64
CA GLU A 307 1.15 -7.08 -23.51
C GLU A 307 -0.04 -8.00 -23.76
N VAL A 308 -0.45 -8.20 -25.02
CA VAL A 308 -1.48 -9.19 -25.39
C VAL A 308 -1.03 -10.60 -24.98
N PHE A 309 0.18 -10.99 -25.36
CA PHE A 309 0.76 -12.28 -24.99
C PHE A 309 0.98 -12.40 -23.48
N TYR A 310 1.46 -11.32 -22.83
CA TYR A 310 1.62 -11.28 -21.38
C TYR A 310 0.30 -11.53 -20.65
N ARG A 311 -0.78 -10.81 -21.01
CA ARG A 311 -2.10 -10.98 -20.39
C ARG A 311 -2.67 -12.39 -20.59
N ARG A 312 -2.47 -12.99 -21.79
CA ARG A 312 -2.82 -14.40 -22.03
C ARG A 312 -2.06 -15.32 -21.08
N ALA A 313 -0.75 -15.11 -20.92
CA ALA A 313 0.07 -15.89 -20.00
C ALA A 313 -0.39 -15.75 -18.53
N ILE A 314 -0.72 -14.54 -18.08
CA ILE A 314 -1.29 -14.31 -16.73
C ILE A 314 -2.65 -15.02 -16.57
N GLY A 315 -3.55 -14.91 -17.55
CA GLY A 315 -4.85 -15.62 -17.52
C GLY A 315 -4.69 -17.14 -17.50
N LEU A 316 -3.64 -17.67 -18.14
CA LEU A 316 -3.34 -19.10 -18.15
C LEU A 316 -2.66 -19.55 -16.86
N CYS A 317 -1.68 -18.83 -16.32
CA CYS A 317 -0.81 -19.35 -15.27
C CYS A 317 -0.84 -18.57 -13.94
N GLY A 318 -1.46 -17.39 -13.87
CA GLY A 318 -1.45 -16.52 -12.69
C GLY A 318 -1.94 -17.23 -11.42
N GLU A 319 -3.17 -17.74 -11.43
CA GLU A 319 -3.71 -18.51 -10.29
C GLU A 319 -3.07 -19.89 -10.12
N LEU A 320 -2.68 -20.54 -11.22
CA LEU A 320 -2.00 -21.84 -11.14
C LEU A 320 -0.64 -21.72 -10.45
N SER A 321 0.10 -20.64 -10.68
CA SER A 321 1.43 -20.44 -10.12
C SER A 321 1.45 -20.33 -8.59
N LYS A 322 0.30 -20.02 -7.98
CA LYS A 322 0.13 -19.96 -6.52
C LYS A 322 -0.11 -21.33 -5.89
N HIS A 323 -0.54 -22.32 -6.67
CA HIS A 323 -1.02 -23.61 -6.15
C HIS A 323 -0.34 -24.84 -6.81
N VAL A 324 0.35 -24.66 -7.93
CA VAL A 324 1.00 -25.73 -8.70
C VAL A 324 2.50 -25.54 -8.74
N ILE A 325 3.23 -26.53 -8.24
CA ILE A 325 4.69 -26.55 -8.23
C ILE A 325 5.15 -27.47 -9.37
N SER A 326 5.64 -26.88 -10.45
CA SER A 326 6.19 -27.61 -11.60
C SER A 326 7.31 -26.81 -12.25
N LEU A 327 8.19 -27.48 -12.98
CA LEU A 327 9.29 -26.79 -13.66
C LEU A 327 8.78 -25.77 -14.69
N GLU A 328 7.67 -26.05 -15.36
CA GLU A 328 7.06 -25.11 -16.30
C GLU A 328 6.53 -23.86 -15.61
N ILE A 329 5.93 -24.00 -14.42
CA ILE A 329 5.56 -22.84 -13.61
C ILE A 329 6.79 -22.04 -13.19
N VAL A 330 7.89 -22.71 -12.83
CA VAL A 330 9.16 -22.03 -12.52
C VAL A 330 9.71 -21.29 -13.75
N HIS A 331 9.68 -21.90 -14.94
CA HIS A 331 10.10 -21.25 -16.19
C HIS A 331 9.20 -20.07 -16.55
N TYR A 332 7.88 -20.22 -16.44
CA TYR A 332 6.90 -19.15 -16.60
C TYR A 332 7.16 -17.99 -15.63
N LEU A 333 7.29 -18.26 -14.33
CA LEU A 333 7.54 -17.24 -13.32
C LEU A 333 8.86 -16.50 -13.58
N LEU A 334 9.91 -17.21 -13.97
CA LEU A 334 11.19 -16.61 -14.33
C LEU A 334 11.08 -15.71 -15.56
N LEU A 335 10.37 -16.14 -16.60
CA LEU A 335 10.09 -15.29 -17.77
C LEU A 335 9.27 -14.05 -17.41
N VAL A 336 8.29 -14.18 -16.51
CA VAL A 336 7.48 -13.04 -16.04
C VAL A 336 8.35 -12.04 -15.27
N VAL A 337 9.25 -12.50 -14.40
CA VAL A 337 10.22 -11.61 -13.72
C VAL A 337 11.07 -10.84 -14.75
N LEU A 338 11.63 -11.54 -15.74
CA LEU A 338 12.43 -10.92 -16.80
C LEU A 338 11.63 -9.91 -17.63
N TYR A 339 10.35 -10.20 -17.91
CA TYR A 339 9.46 -9.26 -18.59
C TYR A 339 9.18 -8.03 -17.74
N CYS A 340 8.80 -8.21 -16.47
CA CYS A 340 8.50 -7.11 -15.55
C CYS A 340 9.68 -6.14 -15.36
N GLN A 341 10.93 -6.65 -15.33
CA GLN A 341 12.14 -5.81 -15.27
C GLN A 341 12.28 -4.83 -16.44
N GLY A 342 11.77 -5.19 -17.62
CA GLY A 342 11.74 -4.32 -18.82
C GLY A 342 10.55 -3.36 -18.87
N THR A 343 9.71 -3.30 -17.83
CA THR A 343 8.46 -2.52 -17.79
C THR A 343 8.34 -1.69 -16.50
N GLN A 344 7.27 -0.91 -16.35
CA GLN A 344 6.98 -0.12 -15.14
C GLN A 344 6.36 -0.96 -14.00
N ARG A 345 6.89 -2.16 -13.72
CA ARG A 345 6.28 -3.13 -12.79
C ARG A 345 7.28 -3.69 -11.77
N SER A 346 7.93 -2.81 -11.01
CA SER A 346 8.99 -3.16 -10.04
C SER A 346 8.51 -4.02 -8.87
N VAL A 347 7.40 -3.66 -8.24
CA VAL A 347 6.82 -4.42 -7.13
C VAL A 347 6.39 -5.82 -7.58
N GLN A 348 5.82 -5.93 -8.78
CA GLN A 348 5.46 -7.22 -9.36
C GLN A 348 6.72 -8.08 -9.61
N ALA A 349 7.79 -7.51 -10.17
CA ALA A 349 9.04 -8.24 -10.39
C ALA A 349 9.59 -8.83 -9.08
N TRP A 350 9.64 -8.05 -7.99
CA TRP A 350 10.11 -8.51 -6.68
C TRP A 350 9.23 -9.62 -6.08
N ASN A 351 7.91 -9.41 -6.04
CA ASN A 351 6.97 -10.36 -5.43
C ASN A 351 6.92 -11.69 -6.18
N ILE A 352 6.92 -11.63 -7.52
CA ILE A 352 6.95 -12.82 -8.37
C ILE A 352 8.29 -13.54 -8.24
N HIS A 353 9.41 -12.82 -8.10
CA HIS A 353 10.71 -13.43 -7.82
C HIS A 353 10.72 -14.18 -6.48
N GLY A 354 10.06 -13.66 -5.44
CA GLY A 354 9.86 -14.37 -4.17
C GLY A 354 9.09 -15.69 -4.34
N LEU A 355 8.01 -15.69 -5.13
CA LEU A 355 7.24 -16.90 -5.45
C LEU A 355 8.05 -17.89 -6.29
N LEU A 356 8.80 -17.40 -7.28
CA LEU A 356 9.71 -18.17 -8.13
C LEU A 356 10.76 -18.91 -7.30
N THR A 357 11.41 -18.20 -6.39
CA THR A 357 12.46 -18.74 -5.52
C THR A 357 11.89 -19.88 -4.66
N ARG A 358 10.75 -19.66 -4.00
CA ARG A 358 10.10 -20.70 -3.19
C ARG A 358 9.64 -21.89 -4.02
N SER A 359 9.10 -21.66 -5.23
CA SER A 359 8.67 -22.72 -6.15
C SER A 359 9.85 -23.57 -6.64
N ALA A 360 10.97 -22.92 -6.98
CA ALA A 360 12.20 -23.59 -7.39
C ALA A 360 12.82 -24.41 -6.24
N MET A 361 12.82 -23.86 -5.03
CA MET A 361 13.27 -24.58 -3.84
C MET A 361 12.40 -25.81 -3.55
N ALA A 362 11.07 -25.68 -3.64
CA ALA A 362 10.14 -26.79 -3.43
C ALA A 362 10.30 -27.92 -4.47
N LEU A 363 10.73 -27.60 -5.70
CA LEU A 363 11.10 -28.61 -6.71
C LEU A 363 12.47 -29.27 -6.46
N GLY A 364 13.20 -28.85 -5.43
CA GLY A 364 14.55 -29.31 -5.16
C GLY A 364 15.59 -28.74 -6.13
N LEU A 365 15.29 -27.66 -6.87
CA LEU A 365 16.25 -27.10 -7.84
C LEU A 365 17.53 -26.58 -7.20
N HIS A 366 17.57 -26.35 -5.89
CA HIS A 366 18.76 -25.97 -5.12
C HIS A 366 19.61 -27.19 -4.70
N SER A 367 19.03 -28.40 -4.63
CA SER A 367 19.72 -29.63 -4.19
C SER A 367 20.38 -30.38 -5.35
N THR A 368 21.64 -30.77 -5.19
CA THR A 368 22.37 -31.61 -6.16
C THR A 368 21.88 -33.06 -6.13
N VAL A 369 21.45 -33.55 -4.97
CA VAL A 369 20.94 -34.92 -4.78
C VAL A 369 19.60 -35.12 -5.50
N ALA A 370 18.76 -34.08 -5.54
CA ALA A 370 17.46 -34.14 -6.21
C ALA A 370 17.56 -34.37 -7.73
N GLY A 371 18.72 -34.13 -8.34
CA GLY A 371 18.98 -34.30 -9.77
C GLY A 371 19.58 -35.66 -10.18
N MET A 372 20.09 -36.46 -9.23
CA MET A 372 20.96 -37.62 -9.53
C MET A 372 20.34 -38.72 -10.38
N HIS A 373 19.01 -38.80 -10.47
CA HIS A 373 18.28 -39.81 -11.23
C HIS A 373 17.65 -39.28 -12.52
N LEU A 374 17.93 -38.03 -12.89
CA LEU A 374 17.40 -37.43 -14.11
C LEU A 374 18.31 -37.72 -15.31
N TYR A 375 17.73 -37.63 -16.51
CA TYR A 375 18.55 -37.67 -17.73
C TYR A 375 19.50 -36.46 -17.75
N PRO A 376 20.72 -36.59 -18.31
CA PRO A 376 21.73 -35.52 -18.27
C PRO A 376 21.23 -34.15 -18.78
N VAL A 377 20.46 -34.15 -19.88
CA VAL A 377 19.85 -32.93 -20.44
C VAL A 377 18.85 -32.30 -19.45
N GLN A 378 18.13 -33.13 -18.71
CA GLN A 378 17.13 -32.67 -17.74
C GLN A 378 17.72 -32.07 -16.48
N GLU A 379 18.79 -32.68 -16.00
CA GLU A 379 19.59 -32.14 -14.91
C GLU A 379 20.22 -30.79 -15.31
N GLU A 380 20.75 -30.71 -16.54
CA GLU A 380 21.42 -29.52 -17.06
C GLU A 380 20.51 -28.29 -17.10
N TYR A 381 19.29 -28.38 -17.68
CA TYR A 381 18.39 -27.22 -17.71
C TYR A 381 17.88 -26.84 -16.31
N ARG A 382 17.71 -27.80 -15.39
CA ARG A 382 17.33 -27.52 -13.99
C ARG A 382 18.42 -26.74 -13.27
N ARG A 383 19.67 -27.12 -13.53
CA ARG A 383 20.85 -26.46 -12.98
C ARG A 383 21.01 -25.04 -13.55
N ARG A 384 20.86 -24.86 -14.87
CA ARG A 384 20.82 -23.51 -15.49
C ARG A 384 19.67 -22.67 -14.95
N THR A 385 18.48 -23.25 -14.79
CA THR A 385 17.32 -22.56 -14.21
C THR A 385 17.64 -22.03 -12.82
N TRP A 386 18.21 -22.86 -11.94
CA TRP A 386 18.60 -22.43 -10.58
C TRP A 386 19.64 -21.30 -10.60
N ILE A 387 20.66 -21.40 -11.46
CA ILE A 387 21.69 -20.37 -11.59
C ILE A 387 21.10 -19.05 -12.05
N VAL A 388 20.22 -19.05 -13.05
CA VAL A 388 19.58 -17.82 -13.51
C VAL A 388 18.72 -17.21 -12.39
N ILE A 389 17.98 -18.01 -11.62
CA ILE A 389 17.23 -17.53 -10.46
C ILE A 389 18.17 -16.90 -9.42
N TYR A 390 19.28 -17.56 -9.09
CA TYR A 390 20.29 -17.00 -8.19
C TYR A 390 20.86 -15.66 -8.69
N CYS A 391 21.20 -15.57 -9.97
CA CYS A 391 21.71 -14.33 -10.56
C CYS A 391 20.67 -13.21 -10.48
N MET A 392 19.39 -13.52 -10.75
CA MET A 392 18.30 -12.54 -10.67
C MET A 392 18.04 -12.08 -9.23
N ASP A 393 18.16 -12.97 -8.24
CA ASP A 393 18.09 -12.62 -6.83
C ASP A 393 19.10 -11.50 -6.49
N LYS A 394 20.36 -11.64 -6.94
CA LYS A 394 21.40 -10.62 -6.71
C LYS A 394 21.15 -9.32 -7.46
N VAL A 395 20.76 -9.41 -8.73
CA VAL A 395 20.45 -8.23 -9.55
C VAL A 395 19.33 -7.41 -8.93
N LEU A 396 18.22 -8.04 -8.54
CA LEU A 396 17.08 -7.36 -7.94
C LEU A 396 17.42 -6.81 -6.55
N SER A 397 18.23 -7.53 -5.78
CA SER A 397 18.72 -7.07 -4.46
C SER A 397 19.55 -5.81 -4.58
N VAL A 398 20.47 -5.74 -5.55
CA VAL A 398 21.25 -4.52 -5.84
C VAL A 398 20.34 -3.39 -6.30
N ALA A 399 19.49 -3.66 -7.30
CA ALA A 399 18.65 -2.65 -7.94
C ALA A 399 17.69 -1.99 -6.94
N PHE A 400 17.05 -2.79 -6.08
CA PHE A 400 16.12 -2.31 -5.07
C PHE A 400 16.76 -1.98 -3.73
N GLY A 401 18.05 -2.26 -3.51
CA GLY A 401 18.68 -2.08 -2.20
C GLY A 401 18.02 -2.94 -1.11
N ARG A 402 17.68 -4.19 -1.43
CA ARG A 402 17.03 -5.15 -0.52
C ARG A 402 17.94 -6.34 -0.23
N PRO A 403 17.77 -7.04 0.90
CA PRO A 403 18.52 -8.27 1.16
C PRO A 403 18.20 -9.36 0.15
N ALA A 404 19.23 -10.11 -0.22
CA ALA A 404 19.09 -11.23 -1.16
C ALA A 404 18.47 -12.46 -0.49
N GLY A 405 17.53 -13.11 -1.17
CA GLY A 405 16.75 -14.21 -0.61
C GLY A 405 17.46 -15.57 -0.66
N ILE A 406 18.48 -15.74 -1.51
CA ILE A 406 19.18 -17.01 -1.70
C ILE A 406 20.61 -16.92 -1.13
N PRO A 407 20.95 -17.63 -0.04
CA PRO A 407 22.32 -17.67 0.49
C PRO A 407 23.33 -18.23 -0.52
N ASP A 408 24.57 -17.75 -0.47
CA ASP A 408 25.63 -18.15 -1.40
C ASP A 408 25.94 -19.66 -1.32
N GLU A 409 25.81 -20.27 -0.13
CA GLU A 409 26.04 -21.69 0.10
C GLU A 409 25.10 -22.58 -0.73
N GLN A 410 23.89 -22.08 -1.02
CA GLN A 410 22.88 -22.78 -1.83
C GLN A 410 23.15 -22.67 -3.34
N ALA A 411 24.14 -21.87 -3.73
CA ALA A 411 24.59 -21.73 -5.11
C ALA A 411 25.84 -22.58 -5.41
N VAL A 412 26.64 -22.93 -4.38
CA VAL A 412 27.92 -23.64 -4.51
C VAL A 412 27.72 -25.02 -5.15
N ASN A 413 28.69 -25.45 -5.98
CA ASN A 413 28.76 -26.75 -6.70
C ASN A 413 27.87 -26.91 -7.94
N ARG A 414 27.54 -25.83 -8.67
CA ARG A 414 26.66 -25.89 -9.85
C ARG A 414 27.24 -25.28 -11.14
N GLN A 415 28.54 -25.40 -11.39
CA GLN A 415 29.11 -24.89 -12.64
C GLN A 415 28.44 -25.51 -13.89
N PRO A 416 28.12 -24.72 -14.94
CA PRO A 416 27.64 -25.22 -16.21
C PRO A 416 28.45 -26.36 -16.81
N SER A 417 27.77 -27.44 -17.18
CA SER A 417 28.43 -28.54 -17.89
C SER A 417 28.54 -28.15 -19.37
N SER A 418 29.75 -27.77 -19.79
CA SER A 418 30.04 -27.26 -21.15
C SER A 418 29.89 -28.34 -22.26
N ARG A 419 29.59 -29.61 -21.92
CA ARG A 419 29.78 -30.78 -22.81
C ARG A 419 28.52 -31.47 -23.34
N LEU A 420 27.31 -31.06 -22.93
CA LEU A 420 26.08 -31.82 -23.24
C LEU A 420 25.23 -31.24 -24.37
N TYR A 421 25.59 -30.09 -24.96
CA TYR A 421 24.68 -29.30 -25.79
C TYR A 421 24.99 -29.30 -27.29
N LYS A 422 23.93 -29.16 -28.10
CA LYS A 422 23.96 -28.69 -29.50
C LYS A 422 23.20 -27.37 -29.61
N SER A 423 23.86 -26.23 -29.39
CA SER A 423 23.30 -24.88 -29.59
C SER A 423 23.55 -24.41 -31.04
N PRO A 424 22.68 -23.55 -31.63
CA PRO A 424 22.95 -22.90 -32.92
C PRO A 424 24.25 -22.09 -32.94
N LEU A 425 24.76 -21.68 -31.76
CA LEU A 425 26.00 -20.92 -31.58
C LEU A 425 27.21 -21.79 -31.19
N ILE A 426 27.14 -23.11 -31.40
CA ILE A 426 28.32 -23.95 -31.23
C ILE A 426 29.33 -23.62 -32.32
N GLN A 427 30.51 -23.16 -31.91
CA GLN A 427 31.65 -23.10 -32.83
C GLN A 427 32.02 -24.51 -33.30
N GLU A 428 32.68 -24.66 -34.45
CA GLU A 428 33.12 -25.94 -35.03
C GLU A 428 33.88 -26.86 -34.03
N ASN A 429 34.43 -26.27 -32.97
CA ASN A 429 35.15 -26.85 -31.85
C ASN A 429 34.27 -27.34 -30.66
N GLY A 430 32.92 -27.24 -30.73
CA GLY A 430 32.00 -27.85 -29.77
C GLY A 430 31.67 -27.04 -28.51
N ALA A 431 32.00 -25.74 -28.46
CA ALA A 431 31.79 -24.88 -27.28
C ALA A 431 30.33 -24.39 -27.14
N ASP A 432 29.72 -24.61 -25.98
CA ASP A 432 28.38 -24.09 -25.64
C ASP A 432 28.46 -22.63 -25.15
N ILE A 433 28.51 -21.68 -26.09
CA ILE A 433 28.70 -20.26 -25.78
C ILE A 433 27.66 -19.71 -24.78
N PRO A 434 26.34 -19.96 -24.92
CA PRO A 434 25.37 -19.53 -23.91
C PRO A 434 25.65 -20.12 -22.52
N GLY A 435 26.04 -21.39 -22.45
CA GLY A 435 26.40 -22.07 -21.20
C GLY A 435 27.64 -21.46 -20.54
N ASP A 436 28.70 -21.23 -21.32
CA ASP A 436 29.94 -20.60 -20.85
C ASP A 436 29.70 -19.16 -20.42
N PHE A 437 28.89 -18.39 -21.17
CA PHE A 437 28.49 -17.03 -20.80
C PHE A 437 27.72 -17.02 -19.46
N LEU A 438 26.82 -17.98 -19.25
CA LEU A 438 26.11 -18.13 -17.98
C LEU A 438 27.08 -18.48 -16.84
N ALA A 439 28.08 -19.33 -17.09
CA ALA A 439 29.08 -19.72 -16.10
C ALA A 439 29.90 -18.51 -15.62
N VAL A 440 30.49 -17.75 -16.55
CA VAL A 440 31.30 -16.58 -16.19
C VAL A 440 30.44 -15.47 -15.58
N SER A 441 29.19 -15.31 -16.04
CA SER A 441 28.25 -14.37 -15.42
C SER A 441 27.89 -14.78 -14.00
N PHE A 442 27.69 -16.07 -13.74
CA PHE A 442 27.39 -16.59 -12.41
C PHE A 442 28.54 -16.30 -11.43
N GLU A 443 29.78 -16.51 -11.83
CA GLU A 443 30.96 -16.15 -11.02
C GLU A 443 31.00 -14.65 -10.71
N LEU A 444 30.69 -13.81 -11.70
CA LEU A 444 30.60 -12.36 -11.51
C LEU A 444 29.51 -11.99 -10.49
N TYR A 445 28.35 -12.64 -10.53
CA TYR A 445 27.28 -12.43 -9.56
C TYR A 445 27.59 -13.00 -8.17
N GLN A 446 28.46 -13.99 -8.04
CA GLN A 446 29.00 -14.42 -6.74
C GLN A 446 29.93 -13.35 -6.14
N ILE A 447 30.74 -12.68 -6.97
CA ILE A 447 31.52 -11.51 -6.52
C ILE A 447 30.57 -10.39 -6.07
N MET A 448 29.50 -10.13 -6.83
CA MET A 448 28.46 -9.16 -6.46
C MET A 448 27.80 -9.48 -5.12
N SER A 449 27.47 -10.74 -4.85
CA SER A 449 26.88 -11.16 -3.58
C SER A 449 27.81 -10.88 -2.39
N LYS A 450 29.09 -11.25 -2.51
CA LYS A 450 30.11 -10.96 -1.49
C LYS A 450 30.32 -9.46 -1.29
N CYS A 451 30.29 -8.69 -2.37
CA CYS A 451 30.34 -7.23 -2.35
C CYS A 451 29.16 -6.63 -1.55
N LEU A 452 27.93 -7.09 -1.81
CA LEU A 452 26.75 -6.65 -1.05
C LEU A 452 26.91 -6.90 0.45
N VAL A 453 27.38 -8.09 0.85
CA VAL A 453 27.56 -8.41 2.27
C VAL A 453 28.65 -7.55 2.92
N LYS A 454 29.83 -7.43 2.29
CA LYS A 454 30.99 -6.75 2.89
C LYS A 454 30.90 -5.22 2.83
N LEU A 455 30.38 -4.64 1.75
CA LEU A 455 30.40 -3.19 1.49
C LEU A 455 29.06 -2.50 1.74
N TYR A 456 27.95 -3.25 1.78
CA TYR A 456 26.60 -2.72 1.94
C TYR A 456 25.84 -3.39 3.08
N SER A 457 26.53 -4.12 3.97
CA SER A 457 25.93 -4.86 5.09
C SER A 457 24.73 -5.74 4.67
N ALA A 458 24.81 -6.36 3.49
CA ALA A 458 23.73 -7.14 2.88
C ALA A 458 22.40 -6.37 2.69
N ASN A 459 22.47 -5.04 2.57
CA ASN A 459 21.33 -4.12 2.58
C ASN A 459 20.46 -4.23 3.84
N VAL A 460 21.08 -4.56 4.98
CA VAL A 460 20.48 -4.55 6.31
C VAL A 460 21.14 -3.43 7.10
N GLU A 461 20.37 -2.41 7.49
CA GLU A 461 20.89 -1.29 8.27
C GLU A 461 21.36 -1.78 9.65
N HIS A 462 22.61 -1.46 10.01
CA HIS A 462 23.16 -1.71 11.33
C HIS A 462 23.52 -0.38 11.98
N LYS A 463 22.68 0.11 12.90
CA LYS A 463 22.87 1.40 13.61
C LYS A 463 24.14 1.48 14.47
N ASP A 464 24.77 0.35 14.77
CA ASP A 464 25.95 0.26 15.65
C ASP A 464 27.28 0.02 14.90
N ARG A 465 27.27 0.02 13.57
CA ARG A 465 28.51 0.04 12.80
C ARG A 465 28.80 1.47 12.39
N ASP A 466 29.72 2.12 13.10
CA ASP A 466 30.62 3.02 12.38
C ASP A 466 31.19 2.18 11.23
N PRO A 467 30.94 2.52 9.95
CA PRO A 467 31.67 1.88 8.88
C PRO A 467 33.14 2.14 9.22
N ASP A 468 33.87 1.07 9.56
CA ASP A 468 35.32 1.17 9.60
C ASP A 468 35.72 1.46 8.16
N ASP A 469 35.82 2.74 7.85
CA ASP A 469 36.10 3.33 6.56
C ASP A 469 37.33 2.64 5.93
N LEU A 470 38.29 2.27 6.78
CA LEU A 470 39.46 1.48 6.40
C LEU A 470 39.11 0.05 5.96
N THR A 471 38.18 -0.62 6.64
CA THR A 471 37.66 -1.94 6.25
C THR A 471 36.92 -1.88 4.91
N ALA A 472 36.10 -0.85 4.67
CA ALA A 472 35.42 -0.66 3.39
C ALA A 472 36.44 -0.47 2.25
N LEU A 473 37.43 0.39 2.45
CA LEU A 473 38.53 0.61 1.51
C LEU A 473 39.32 -0.68 1.22
N GLN A 474 39.70 -1.42 2.25
CA GLN A 474 40.39 -2.71 2.10
C GLN A 474 39.56 -3.72 1.31
N ALA A 475 38.27 -3.82 1.61
CA ALA A 475 37.35 -4.68 0.88
C ALA A 475 37.21 -4.27 -0.59
N SER A 476 37.08 -2.97 -0.91
CA SER A 476 37.04 -2.48 -2.29
C SER A 476 38.30 -2.86 -3.07
N MET A 477 39.49 -2.72 -2.48
CA MET A 477 40.75 -3.14 -3.11
C MET A 477 40.82 -4.67 -3.34
N GLU A 478 40.39 -5.47 -2.37
CA GLU A 478 40.32 -6.93 -2.47
C GLU A 478 39.39 -7.36 -3.62
N PHE A 479 38.20 -6.75 -3.70
CA PHE A 479 37.24 -7.02 -4.76
C PHE A 479 37.74 -6.55 -6.12
N ARG A 480 38.40 -5.38 -6.21
CA ARG A 480 39.05 -4.92 -7.45
C ARG A 480 40.04 -5.94 -7.97
N LYS A 481 40.90 -6.48 -7.10
CA LYS A 481 41.85 -7.54 -7.46
C LYS A 481 41.13 -8.80 -7.95
N THR A 482 40.11 -9.23 -7.22
CA THR A 482 39.29 -10.41 -7.57
C THR A 482 38.63 -10.26 -8.94
N LEU A 483 38.08 -9.07 -9.21
CA LEU A 483 37.41 -8.74 -10.46
C LEU A 483 38.38 -8.75 -11.66
N ARG A 484 39.61 -8.24 -11.48
CA ARG A 484 40.67 -8.30 -12.50
C ARG A 484 41.15 -9.72 -12.77
N VAL A 485 41.27 -10.55 -11.73
CA VAL A 485 41.62 -11.97 -11.89
C VAL A 485 40.53 -12.70 -12.68
N TRP A 486 39.26 -12.45 -12.35
CA TRP A 486 38.13 -12.99 -13.12
C TRP A 486 38.18 -12.55 -14.58
N ALA A 487 38.40 -11.27 -14.87
CA ALA A 487 38.49 -10.76 -16.24
C ALA A 487 39.64 -11.41 -17.04
N ALA A 488 40.79 -11.64 -16.41
CA ALA A 488 41.93 -12.31 -17.01
C ALA A 488 41.69 -13.82 -17.25
N SER A 489 40.74 -14.42 -16.54
CA SER A 489 40.39 -15.85 -16.68
C SER A 489 39.38 -16.14 -17.79
N LEU A 490 38.79 -15.09 -18.39
CA LEU A 490 37.79 -15.23 -19.43
C LEU A 490 38.36 -15.88 -20.70
N PRO A 491 37.58 -16.75 -21.37
CA PRO A 491 38.02 -17.29 -22.65
C PRO A 491 38.09 -16.19 -23.72
N PRO A 492 38.97 -16.28 -24.74
CA PRO A 492 39.20 -15.20 -25.70
C PRO A 492 37.94 -14.71 -26.43
N TYR A 493 36.98 -15.60 -26.70
CA TYR A 493 35.72 -15.27 -27.36
C TYR A 493 34.69 -14.61 -26.43
N LEU A 494 34.92 -14.59 -25.11
CA LEU A 494 34.15 -13.82 -24.11
C LEU A 494 35.00 -12.71 -23.46
N ALA A 495 36.19 -12.42 -23.99
CA ALA A 495 37.04 -11.36 -23.46
C ALA A 495 36.33 -9.99 -23.52
N LEU A 496 36.57 -9.18 -22.48
CA LEU A 496 35.98 -7.85 -22.33
C LEU A 496 36.31 -6.94 -23.53
N CYS A 497 35.39 -6.02 -23.82
CA CYS A 497 35.51 -5.10 -24.93
C CYS A 497 36.11 -3.76 -24.48
N GLU A 498 37.03 -3.21 -25.28
CA GLU A 498 37.50 -1.83 -25.10
C GLU A 498 36.62 -0.84 -25.90
N PRO A 499 36.46 0.42 -25.43
CA PRO A 499 35.59 1.40 -26.09
C PRO A 499 35.92 1.71 -27.56
N GLN A 500 37.19 1.57 -27.96
CA GLN A 500 37.65 1.82 -29.33
C GLN A 500 37.68 0.55 -30.20
N SER A 501 37.18 -0.58 -29.70
CA SER A 501 37.28 -1.85 -30.40
C SER A 501 36.31 -1.94 -31.58
N GLU A 502 36.80 -2.33 -32.75
CA GLU A 502 35.98 -2.55 -33.95
C GLU A 502 34.88 -3.60 -33.75
N ILE A 503 35.05 -4.53 -32.79
CA ILE A 503 34.06 -5.56 -32.46
C ILE A 503 32.73 -4.98 -32.00
N LEU A 504 32.73 -3.74 -31.48
CA LEU A 504 31.53 -3.06 -31.00
C LEU A 504 30.55 -2.78 -32.15
N ALA A 505 31.07 -2.43 -33.33
CA ALA A 505 30.29 -2.19 -34.54
C ALA A 505 29.86 -3.49 -35.25
N LEU A 506 30.60 -4.58 -35.05
CA LEU A 506 30.33 -5.86 -35.68
C LEU A 506 29.22 -6.62 -34.93
N TYR A 507 27.99 -6.55 -35.43
CA TYR A 507 26.86 -7.27 -34.86
C TYR A 507 27.00 -8.78 -35.04
N THR A 508 27.26 -9.50 -33.94
CA THR A 508 27.22 -10.96 -33.89
C THR A 508 26.66 -11.43 -32.53
N PRO A 509 26.03 -12.61 -32.44
CA PRO A 509 25.54 -13.12 -31.16
C PRO A 509 26.63 -13.22 -30.07
N VAL A 510 27.87 -13.57 -30.46
CA VAL A 510 29.02 -13.64 -29.54
C VAL A 510 29.46 -12.25 -29.10
N ASN A 511 29.61 -11.29 -30.02
CA ASN A 511 29.97 -9.91 -29.67
C ASN A 511 28.93 -9.25 -28.76
N ARG A 512 27.64 -9.53 -28.99
CA ARG A 512 26.57 -9.11 -28.09
C ARG A 512 26.77 -9.64 -26.67
N LEU A 513 27.11 -10.91 -26.50
CA LEU A 513 27.40 -11.49 -25.18
C LEU A 513 28.63 -10.86 -24.53
N ARG A 514 29.71 -10.61 -25.31
CA ARG A 514 30.90 -9.90 -24.84
C ARG A 514 30.59 -8.50 -24.34
N VAL A 515 29.78 -7.75 -25.09
CA VAL A 515 29.33 -6.40 -24.69
C VAL A 515 28.52 -6.48 -23.40
N ILE A 516 27.52 -7.35 -23.31
CA ILE A 516 26.71 -7.52 -22.08
C ILE A 516 27.61 -7.86 -20.88
N LEU A 517 28.58 -8.77 -21.06
CA LEU A 517 29.52 -9.15 -20.01
C LEU A 517 30.40 -7.97 -19.56
N THR A 518 30.86 -7.17 -20.52
CA THR A 518 31.66 -5.96 -20.29
C THR A 518 30.88 -4.91 -19.50
N LEU A 519 29.62 -4.66 -19.87
CA LEU A 519 28.77 -3.72 -19.14
C LEU A 519 28.48 -4.24 -17.71
N ARG A 520 28.27 -5.54 -17.51
CA ARG A 520 28.12 -6.16 -16.18
C ARG A 520 29.38 -6.00 -15.33
N TYR A 521 30.56 -6.22 -15.92
CA TYR A 521 31.85 -6.01 -15.26
C TYR A 521 32.01 -4.57 -14.78
N HIS A 522 31.78 -3.59 -15.65
CA HIS A 522 31.90 -2.18 -15.27
C HIS A 522 30.86 -1.78 -14.23
N ASN A 523 29.62 -2.26 -14.34
CA ASN A 523 28.58 -1.98 -13.34
C ASN A 523 28.92 -2.55 -11.96
N LEU A 524 29.48 -3.78 -11.89
CA LEU A 524 29.96 -4.33 -10.62
C LEU A 524 31.17 -3.55 -10.09
N ASN A 525 32.08 -3.11 -10.95
CA ASN A 525 33.19 -2.27 -10.52
C ASN A 525 32.70 -0.93 -9.94
N ILE A 526 31.65 -0.33 -10.53
CA ILE A 526 30.97 0.84 -9.96
C ILE A 526 30.39 0.49 -8.60
N LEU A 527 29.66 -0.62 -8.45
CA LEU A 527 29.09 -1.06 -7.17
C LEU A 527 30.17 -1.22 -6.08
N ILE A 528 31.34 -1.79 -6.40
CA ILE A 528 32.43 -2.02 -5.43
C ILE A 528 33.03 -0.70 -4.89
N HIS A 529 33.11 0.36 -5.70
CA HIS A 529 33.79 1.60 -5.33
C HIS A 529 32.82 2.75 -5.01
N ARG A 530 31.52 2.60 -5.31
CA ARG A 530 30.49 3.61 -5.04
C ARG A 530 30.40 4.02 -3.56
N PRO A 531 30.54 3.14 -2.55
CA PRO A 531 30.53 3.57 -1.15
C PRO A 531 31.62 4.59 -0.85
N LEU A 532 32.83 4.40 -1.39
CA LEU A 532 33.94 5.36 -1.22
C LEU A 532 33.64 6.70 -1.90
N LEU A 533 33.03 6.67 -3.09
CA LEU A 533 32.56 7.88 -3.77
C LEU A 533 31.46 8.59 -2.96
N SER A 534 30.51 7.84 -2.40
CA SER A 534 29.44 8.36 -1.54
C SER A 534 30.00 8.99 -0.28
N THR A 535 30.94 8.35 0.42
CA THR A 535 31.62 8.91 1.61
C THR A 535 32.38 10.19 1.26
N THR A 536 33.05 10.21 0.09
CA THR A 536 33.76 11.40 -0.40
C THR A 536 32.81 12.57 -0.62
N ILE A 537 31.73 12.39 -1.39
CA ILE A 537 30.69 13.42 -1.58
C ILE A 537 30.06 13.82 -0.25
N GLY A 538 29.84 12.83 0.61
CA GLY A 538 29.40 12.93 2.00
C GLY A 538 30.14 14.03 2.75
N HIS A 539 31.46 13.87 2.80
CA HIS A 539 32.41 14.72 3.50
C HIS A 539 32.57 16.09 2.84
N LEU A 540 32.73 16.14 1.51
CA LEU A 540 32.92 17.39 0.77
C LEU A 540 31.75 18.36 1.02
N PHE A 541 30.52 17.87 0.90
CA PHE A 541 29.33 18.73 0.99
C PHE A 541 28.70 18.78 2.39
N GLY A 542 29.39 18.32 3.45
CA GLY A 542 28.89 18.38 4.82
C GLY A 542 27.57 17.62 5.04
N THR A 543 27.28 16.62 4.19
CA THR A 543 26.04 15.83 4.27
C THR A 543 26.10 14.74 5.35
N ASN A 544 27.30 14.46 5.88
CA ASN A 544 27.52 13.66 7.09
C ASN A 544 27.96 14.61 8.22
N SER A 545 27.10 14.76 9.23
CA SER A 545 27.32 15.60 10.41
C SER A 545 28.42 14.98 11.28
N GLU A 546 29.68 15.32 11.04
CA GLU A 546 30.74 15.50 12.05
C GLU A 546 32.11 15.71 11.37
N THR A 547 32.83 16.75 11.80
CA THR A 547 34.21 17.13 11.42
C THR A 547 34.44 17.88 10.10
N ALA A 548 34.13 19.18 10.14
CA ALA A 548 34.74 20.17 9.25
C ALA A 548 36.15 20.53 9.76
N ASN A 549 37.17 19.79 9.34
CA ASN A 549 38.59 20.19 9.31
C ASN A 549 39.35 19.24 8.37
N ASP A 550 40.39 19.74 7.71
CA ASP A 550 41.28 19.12 6.69
C ASP A 550 40.97 17.67 6.26
N PRO A 551 40.81 17.36 4.96
CA PRO A 551 40.41 16.03 4.51
C PRO A 551 41.38 14.98 5.05
N SER A 552 40.86 14.14 5.95
CA SER A 552 41.57 13.02 6.56
C SER A 552 42.33 12.25 5.47
N TYR A 553 43.52 11.73 5.79
CA TYR A 553 44.30 10.85 4.91
C TYR A 553 43.44 9.73 4.28
N PHE A 554 42.41 9.28 5.00
CA PHE A 554 41.41 8.34 4.51
C PHE A 554 40.63 8.86 3.29
N VAL A 555 40.13 10.10 3.32
CA VAL A 555 39.35 10.70 2.23
C VAL A 555 40.19 10.78 0.97
N GLN A 556 41.47 11.15 1.08
CA GLN A 556 42.40 11.17 -0.06
C GLN A 556 42.58 9.78 -0.69
N LEU A 557 42.63 8.74 0.13
CA LEU A 557 42.78 7.36 -0.32
C LEU A 557 41.46 6.80 -0.91
N ALA A 558 40.33 7.14 -0.31
CA ALA A 558 38.99 6.86 -0.83
C ALA A 558 38.76 7.52 -2.19
N MET A 559 39.21 8.77 -2.37
CA MET A 559 39.18 9.47 -3.66
C MET A 559 40.02 8.77 -4.73
N ALA A 560 41.22 8.31 -4.38
CA ALA A 560 42.08 7.58 -5.31
C ALA A 560 41.45 6.26 -5.78
N GLU A 561 40.78 5.53 -4.88
CA GLU A 561 40.07 4.29 -5.22
C GLU A 561 38.73 4.57 -5.94
N ALA A 562 38.02 5.66 -5.62
CA ALA A 562 36.81 6.08 -6.32
C ALA A 562 37.06 6.42 -7.81
N GLN A 563 38.30 6.73 -8.21
CA GLN A 563 38.63 6.90 -9.63
C GLN A 563 38.32 5.64 -10.47
N GLU A 564 38.31 4.45 -9.88
CA GLU A 564 37.97 3.21 -10.59
C GLU A 564 36.47 3.16 -10.98
N CYS A 565 35.55 3.71 -10.17
CA CYS A 565 34.14 3.79 -10.62
C CYS A 565 33.97 4.82 -11.73
N ILE A 566 34.73 5.93 -11.71
CA ILE A 566 34.70 6.94 -12.78
C ILE A 566 35.16 6.31 -14.09
N LYS A 567 36.32 5.64 -14.12
CA LYS A 567 36.82 4.94 -15.33
C LYS A 567 35.80 3.93 -15.87
N SER A 568 35.18 3.13 -14.99
CA SER A 568 34.14 2.20 -15.41
C SER A 568 32.89 2.88 -15.96
N ALA A 569 32.50 4.02 -15.40
CA ALA A 569 31.39 4.82 -15.91
C ALA A 569 31.71 5.40 -17.30
N GLU A 570 32.92 5.93 -17.50
CA GLU A 570 33.42 6.39 -18.79
C GLU A 570 33.37 5.27 -19.83
N SER A 571 33.98 4.10 -19.54
CA SER A 571 33.97 2.95 -20.45
C SER A 571 32.55 2.50 -20.79
N THR A 572 31.63 2.49 -19.81
CA THR A 572 30.23 2.12 -20.02
C THR A 572 29.54 3.06 -21.02
N ILE A 573 29.72 4.38 -20.84
CA ILE A 573 29.13 5.40 -21.73
C ILE A 573 29.77 5.33 -23.11
N GLU A 574 31.10 5.25 -23.20
CA GLU A 574 31.82 5.22 -24.48
C GLU A 574 31.49 3.97 -25.30
N ILE A 575 31.43 2.79 -24.67
CA ILE A 575 31.03 1.54 -25.35
C ILE A 575 29.60 1.66 -25.87
N ALA A 576 28.65 2.11 -25.05
CA ALA A 576 27.27 2.25 -25.48
C ALA A 576 27.10 3.28 -26.60
N TYR A 577 27.81 4.41 -26.50
CA TYR A 577 27.83 5.45 -27.52
C TYR A 577 28.42 4.94 -28.83
N ALA A 578 29.57 4.26 -28.80
CA ALA A 578 30.21 3.69 -29.98
C ALA A 578 29.29 2.71 -30.71
N ILE A 579 28.59 1.83 -29.97
CA ILE A 579 27.65 0.87 -30.58
C ILE A 579 26.46 1.58 -31.24
N LEU A 580 25.89 2.60 -30.60
CA LEU A 580 24.70 3.30 -31.12
C LEU A 580 25.03 4.29 -32.25
N THR A 581 26.29 4.72 -32.36
CA THR A 581 26.73 5.67 -33.40
C THR A 581 27.47 5.00 -34.56
N ALA A 582 27.82 3.71 -34.44
CA ALA A 582 28.52 2.94 -35.49
C ALA A 582 27.72 2.74 -36.80
N GLY A 583 26.45 3.17 -36.86
CA GLY A 583 25.64 3.23 -38.09
C GLY A 583 24.14 2.98 -37.84
N PRO A 584 23.26 3.30 -38.80
CA PRO A 584 21.81 3.15 -38.69
C PRO A 584 21.33 1.69 -38.85
N THR A 585 22.02 0.73 -38.23
CA THR A 585 21.59 -0.67 -38.28
C THR A 585 20.54 -0.95 -37.21
N VAL A 586 19.39 -1.52 -37.60
CA VAL A 586 18.28 -1.90 -36.70
C VAL A 586 18.74 -2.84 -35.57
N LYS A 587 19.81 -3.61 -35.80
CA LYS A 587 20.39 -4.58 -34.87
C LYS A 587 21.75 -4.12 -34.37
N ASN A 588 21.96 -4.18 -33.06
CA ASN A 588 23.21 -3.77 -32.41
C ASN A 588 23.58 -4.72 -31.25
N ASN A 589 24.79 -4.54 -30.72
CA ASN A 589 25.34 -5.41 -29.67
C ASN A 589 24.85 -5.08 -28.24
N LEU A 590 24.02 -4.04 -28.04
CA LEU A 590 23.44 -3.70 -26.73
C LEU A 590 22.26 -4.59 -26.33
N GLY A 591 21.79 -5.45 -27.24
CA GLY A 591 20.89 -6.56 -26.95
C GLY A 591 19.62 -6.15 -26.19
N VAL A 592 19.47 -6.69 -24.97
CA VAL A 592 18.32 -6.47 -24.09
C VAL A 592 18.37 -5.04 -23.53
N TRP A 593 17.74 -4.10 -24.23
CA TRP A 593 17.92 -2.65 -24.07
C TRP A 593 17.72 -2.12 -22.64
N TYR A 594 16.85 -2.74 -21.83
CA TYR A 594 16.57 -2.26 -20.47
C TYR A 594 17.72 -2.51 -19.48
N PHE A 595 18.55 -3.54 -19.67
CA PHE A 595 19.79 -3.70 -18.89
C PHE A 595 20.82 -2.65 -19.28
N SER A 596 20.96 -2.40 -20.58
CA SER A 596 21.84 -1.36 -21.12
C SER A 596 21.44 0.02 -20.61
N LEU A 597 20.13 0.31 -20.54
CA LEU A 597 19.59 1.52 -19.92
C LEU A 597 20.02 1.65 -18.46
N TYR A 598 19.86 0.57 -17.66
CA TYR A 598 20.26 0.56 -16.25
C TYR A 598 21.76 0.82 -16.06
N TYR A 599 22.61 0.21 -16.88
CA TYR A 599 24.06 0.41 -16.79
C TYR A 599 24.48 1.83 -17.18
N VAL A 600 23.93 2.37 -18.28
CA VAL A 600 24.22 3.74 -18.73
C VAL A 600 23.68 4.77 -17.73
N PHE A 601 22.49 4.55 -17.18
CA PHE A 601 21.93 5.43 -16.16
C PHE A 601 22.80 5.44 -14.90
N THR A 602 23.20 4.27 -14.40
CA THR A 602 24.12 4.14 -13.25
C THR A 602 25.45 4.86 -13.50
N ALA A 603 26.04 4.67 -14.68
CA ALA A 603 27.28 5.34 -15.08
C ALA A 603 27.11 6.87 -15.12
N SER A 604 25.97 7.35 -15.61
CA SER A 604 25.68 8.79 -15.71
C SER A 604 25.57 9.44 -14.34
N LEU A 605 24.98 8.77 -13.33
CA LEU A 605 25.00 9.24 -11.94
C LEU A 605 26.44 9.39 -11.40
N VAL A 606 27.34 8.46 -11.73
CA VAL A 606 28.76 8.54 -11.33
C VAL A 606 29.47 9.71 -12.02
N ILE A 607 29.15 10.00 -13.27
CA ILE A 607 29.71 11.18 -13.96
C ILE A 607 29.16 12.48 -13.35
N SER A 608 27.87 12.54 -12.99
CA SER A 608 27.29 13.68 -12.27
C SER A 608 27.95 13.88 -10.90
N ALA A 609 28.21 12.80 -10.18
CA ALA A 609 28.98 12.81 -8.93
C ALA A 609 30.40 13.38 -9.10
N ARG A 610 31.08 12.99 -10.19
CA ARG A 610 32.39 13.55 -10.54
C ARG A 610 32.32 15.05 -10.84
N LEU A 611 31.28 15.53 -11.52
CA LEU A 611 31.10 16.97 -11.77
C LEU A 611 31.02 17.77 -10.46
N LEU A 612 30.22 17.29 -9.51
CA LEU A 612 30.12 17.90 -8.18
C LEU A 612 31.47 17.91 -7.47
N TRP A 613 32.19 16.79 -7.52
CA TRP A 613 33.53 16.70 -6.93
C TRP A 613 34.52 17.69 -7.57
N ILE A 614 34.64 17.74 -8.90
CA ILE A 614 35.55 18.69 -9.59
C ILE A 614 35.25 20.14 -9.20
N GLN A 615 33.98 20.46 -8.98
CA GLN A 615 33.55 21.79 -8.61
C GLN A 615 33.77 22.12 -7.13
N HIS A 616 34.09 21.17 -6.25
CA HIS A 616 34.13 21.39 -4.80
C HIS A 616 35.35 22.17 -4.28
N GLU A 617 36.39 22.47 -5.06
CA GLU A 617 37.57 23.16 -4.53
C GLU A 617 37.75 24.59 -5.07
N GLY A 618 38.04 25.55 -4.18
CA GLY A 618 38.58 26.88 -4.54
C GLY A 618 40.03 26.83 -5.06
N LYS A 619 40.41 25.78 -5.79
CA LYS A 619 41.70 25.55 -6.45
C LYS A 619 41.49 25.50 -7.97
N PRO A 620 42.53 25.67 -8.82
CA PRO A 620 42.33 25.72 -10.27
C PRO A 620 41.59 24.48 -10.75
N VAL A 621 40.38 24.70 -11.26
CA VAL A 621 39.50 23.68 -11.82
C VAL A 621 40.29 22.91 -12.87
N ASP A 622 40.30 21.57 -12.79
CA ASP A 622 40.76 20.75 -13.90
C ASP A 622 39.75 20.88 -15.04
N PHE A 623 39.94 21.93 -15.85
CA PHE A 623 39.09 22.26 -16.99
C PHE A 623 39.02 21.11 -17.99
N THR A 624 40.06 20.27 -18.07
CA THR A 624 40.05 19.10 -18.96
C THR A 624 39.13 18.00 -18.44
N ALA A 625 39.16 17.71 -17.13
CA ALA A 625 38.25 16.76 -16.51
C ALA A 625 36.79 17.25 -16.51
N LEU A 626 36.57 18.56 -16.35
CA LEU A 626 35.25 19.18 -16.42
C LEU A 626 34.64 19.07 -17.83
N ASP A 627 35.38 19.50 -18.84
CA ASP A 627 34.97 19.41 -20.25
C ASP A 627 34.72 17.95 -20.67
N HIS A 628 35.59 17.03 -20.23
CA HIS A 628 35.41 15.61 -20.48
C HIS A 628 34.12 15.06 -19.86
N SER A 629 33.81 15.42 -18.61
CA SER A 629 32.59 14.99 -17.92
C SER A 629 31.32 15.54 -18.59
N LYS A 630 31.33 16.80 -19.01
CA LYS A 630 30.23 17.40 -19.80
C LYS A 630 30.04 16.68 -21.14
N LYS A 631 31.13 16.35 -21.85
CA LYS A 631 31.09 15.58 -23.10
C LYS A 631 30.49 14.19 -22.90
N LEU A 632 30.82 13.51 -21.81
CA LEU A 632 30.25 12.19 -21.47
C LEU A 632 28.75 12.27 -21.20
N LEU A 633 28.28 13.27 -20.44
CA LEU A 633 26.84 13.45 -20.23
C LEU A 633 26.09 13.78 -21.53
N LYS A 634 26.69 14.55 -22.44
CA LYS A 634 26.13 14.79 -23.78
C LYS A 634 26.08 13.50 -24.62
N LYS A 635 27.08 12.62 -24.50
CA LYS A 635 27.03 11.28 -25.11
C LYS A 635 25.91 10.44 -24.50
N THR A 636 25.70 10.49 -23.19
CA THR A 636 24.55 9.85 -22.51
C THR A 636 23.22 10.32 -23.09
N GLU A 637 23.05 11.63 -23.31
CA GLU A 637 21.81 12.14 -23.91
C GLU A 637 21.55 11.55 -25.29
N THR A 638 22.60 11.46 -26.11
CA THR A 638 22.54 10.82 -27.44
C THR A 638 22.24 9.32 -27.33
N ILE A 639 22.81 8.63 -26.34
CA ILE A 639 22.53 7.22 -26.08
C ILE A 639 21.04 7.03 -25.78
N PHE A 640 20.46 7.82 -24.88
CA PHE A 640 19.05 7.66 -24.54
C PHE A 640 18.13 7.95 -25.74
N GLN A 641 18.44 8.95 -26.56
CA GLN A 641 17.66 9.22 -27.79
C GLN A 641 17.70 8.04 -28.77
N ASN A 642 18.84 7.36 -28.89
CA ASN A 642 19.05 6.29 -29.87
C ASN A 642 18.83 4.87 -29.34
N LEU A 643 18.72 4.68 -28.02
CA LEU A 643 18.59 3.37 -27.40
C LEU A 643 17.22 2.74 -27.74
N ASP A 644 16.13 3.45 -27.45
CA ASP A 644 14.77 3.05 -27.85
C ASP A 644 13.82 4.27 -27.88
N HIS A 645 13.77 4.95 -29.03
CA HIS A 645 12.98 6.17 -29.25
C HIS A 645 11.48 5.89 -29.00
N ASP A 646 10.78 6.78 -28.30
CA ASP A 646 9.39 6.66 -27.80
C ASP A 646 9.17 5.76 -26.58
N ASN A 647 10.21 5.15 -26.01
CA ASN A 647 10.07 4.42 -24.76
C ASN A 647 9.95 5.40 -23.57
N SER A 648 8.85 5.34 -22.83
CA SER A 648 8.58 6.25 -21.70
C SER A 648 9.66 6.18 -20.62
N LEU A 649 10.22 5.00 -20.36
CA LEU A 649 11.26 4.80 -19.35
C LEU A 649 12.59 5.43 -19.78
N VAL A 650 12.95 5.26 -21.05
CA VAL A 650 14.16 5.89 -21.62
C VAL A 650 14.02 7.41 -21.58
N LEU A 651 12.85 7.94 -21.93
CA LEU A 651 12.55 9.37 -21.87
C LEU A 651 12.65 9.91 -20.44
N SER A 652 12.11 9.20 -19.44
CA SER A 652 12.25 9.59 -18.04
C SER A 652 13.71 9.60 -17.59
N CYS A 653 14.52 8.60 -17.96
CA CYS A 653 15.95 8.55 -17.62
C CYS A 653 16.69 9.74 -18.22
N TRP A 654 16.37 10.07 -19.48
CA TRP A 654 16.94 11.20 -20.17
C TRP A 654 16.59 12.53 -19.50
N LYS A 655 15.30 12.80 -19.24
CA LYS A 655 14.85 14.03 -18.56
C LYS A 655 15.55 14.18 -17.21
N TYR A 656 15.64 13.09 -16.45
CA TYR A 656 16.25 13.07 -15.13
C TYR A 656 17.74 13.42 -15.18
N ILE A 657 18.53 12.73 -16.02
CA ILE A 657 19.97 13.00 -16.13
C ILE A 657 20.24 14.39 -16.71
N HIS A 658 19.42 14.84 -17.66
CA HIS A 658 19.53 16.19 -18.23
C HIS A 658 19.34 17.26 -17.13
N GLN A 659 18.29 17.15 -16.32
CA GLN A 659 18.05 18.06 -15.19
C GLN A 659 19.21 18.05 -14.19
N LEU A 660 19.69 16.85 -13.80
CA LEU A 660 20.83 16.73 -12.89
C LEU A 660 22.10 17.35 -13.47
N SER A 661 22.38 17.16 -14.76
CA SER A 661 23.51 17.75 -15.47
C SER A 661 23.48 19.27 -15.46
N VAL A 662 22.32 19.87 -15.73
CA VAL A 662 22.09 21.32 -15.67
C VAL A 662 22.33 21.84 -14.26
N MET A 663 21.78 21.14 -13.25
CA MET A 663 21.96 21.51 -11.85
C MET A 663 23.42 21.45 -11.40
N CYS A 664 24.18 20.46 -11.89
CA CYS A 664 25.61 20.31 -11.62
C CYS A 664 26.48 21.28 -12.45
N SER A 665 25.94 22.04 -13.41
CA SER A 665 26.74 22.88 -14.32
C SER A 665 26.68 24.39 -14.01
N PHE A 666 25.86 24.83 -13.06
CA PHE A 666 25.53 26.25 -12.83
C PHE A 666 26.67 27.11 -12.24
N ARG A 667 27.84 26.52 -11.94
CA ARG A 667 29.04 27.23 -11.47
C ARG A 667 29.86 27.75 -12.65
N GLU A 668 29.28 28.58 -13.52
CA GLU A 668 30.07 29.34 -14.50
C GLU A 668 30.66 30.57 -13.80
N TRP A 669 31.97 30.49 -13.51
CA TRP A 669 32.75 31.62 -12.98
C TRP A 669 32.87 32.70 -14.08
N PRO A 670 32.71 33.99 -13.79
CA PRO A 670 32.98 35.04 -14.78
C PRO A 670 34.45 34.97 -15.19
N ASP A 671 34.70 34.62 -16.45
CA ASP A 671 36.04 34.55 -17.00
C ASP A 671 36.58 35.97 -17.16
N ALA A 672 37.38 36.40 -16.18
CA ALA A 672 38.13 37.65 -16.22
C ALA A 672 39.35 37.48 -17.14
N SER A 673 39.12 37.23 -18.44
CA SER A 673 40.00 37.62 -19.56
C SER A 673 39.65 36.82 -20.82
N ARG A 674 38.81 37.40 -21.68
CA ARG A 674 39.01 37.43 -23.15
C ARG A 674 37.88 38.18 -23.84
N ASP A 675 38.12 39.47 -24.04
CA ASP A 675 37.74 40.11 -25.29
C ASP A 675 38.49 39.40 -26.43
N ALA A 676 37.79 38.60 -27.23
CA ALA A 676 38.07 38.37 -28.65
C ALA A 676 37.01 37.44 -29.27
N GLU A 677 36.25 38.00 -30.21
CA GLU A 677 35.38 37.39 -31.22
C GLU A 677 35.66 35.91 -31.55
N VAL A 678 34.73 35.01 -31.19
CA VAL A 678 34.40 33.81 -31.98
C VAL A 678 32.90 33.57 -31.87
N ALA A 679 32.20 33.63 -33.00
CA ALA A 679 30.76 33.42 -33.11
C ALA A 679 30.37 31.96 -32.78
N ASP A 680 29.36 31.79 -31.93
CA ASP A 680 28.64 30.53 -31.75
C ASP A 680 27.75 30.26 -32.98
N PRO A 681 27.93 29.14 -33.72
CA PRO A 681 27.14 28.85 -34.92
C PRO A 681 25.73 28.30 -34.63
N PHE A 682 25.29 28.18 -33.36
CA PHE A 682 23.98 27.62 -33.03
C PHE A 682 22.92 28.66 -32.61
N ALA A 683 23.19 29.95 -32.76
CA ALA A 683 22.23 31.02 -32.47
C ALA A 683 21.08 31.17 -33.49
N THR A 684 20.95 30.29 -34.49
CA THR A 684 19.89 30.40 -35.51
C THR A 684 19.37 29.04 -35.97
N ILE A 685 18.43 28.48 -35.21
CA ILE A 685 17.34 27.69 -35.79
C ILE A 685 16.04 28.45 -35.47
N PRO A 686 15.31 28.97 -36.48
CA PRO A 686 14.04 29.65 -36.24
C PRO A 686 13.02 28.63 -35.77
N LEU A 687 12.50 28.82 -34.55
CA LEU A 687 11.26 28.20 -34.10
C LEU A 687 10.14 28.66 -35.03
N ASP A 688 9.53 27.71 -35.75
CA ASP A 688 8.37 27.95 -36.59
C ASP A 688 7.16 28.32 -35.72
N ALA A 689 6.30 29.21 -36.22
CA ALA A 689 5.30 29.96 -35.47
C ALA A 689 4.08 29.13 -34.99
N SER A 690 4.22 27.80 -34.90
CA SER A 690 3.22 26.90 -34.30
C SER A 690 3.57 26.43 -32.89
N ASP A 691 4.79 26.71 -32.40
CA ASP A 691 5.22 26.39 -31.01
C ASP A 691 5.12 27.60 -30.05
N LEU A 692 4.69 28.78 -30.52
CA LEU A 692 4.65 30.00 -29.70
C LEU A 692 3.31 30.26 -28.97
N GLU A 693 2.24 29.53 -29.27
CA GLU A 693 0.97 29.64 -28.52
C GLU A 693 0.95 28.83 -27.22
N VAL A 694 1.90 27.91 -27.02
CA VAL A 694 2.04 27.16 -25.75
C VAL A 694 2.85 27.93 -24.71
N TYR A 695 3.67 28.90 -25.13
CA TYR A 695 4.55 29.69 -24.25
C TYR A 695 3.95 31.01 -23.73
N GLN A 696 2.81 31.48 -24.25
CA GLN A 696 2.18 32.73 -23.80
C GLN A 696 1.01 32.57 -22.81
N LEU A 697 0.59 31.33 -22.50
CA LEU A 697 -0.52 31.07 -21.57
C LEU A 697 -0.11 30.84 -20.10
N PHE A 698 1.19 30.87 -19.78
CA PHE A 698 1.70 30.65 -18.41
C PHE A 698 2.51 31.83 -17.83
N ALA A 699 2.44 33.02 -18.44
CA ALA A 699 3.28 34.15 -18.04
C ALA A 699 2.51 35.44 -17.64
N SER A 700 1.21 35.39 -17.32
CA SER A 700 0.45 36.62 -16.97
C SER A 700 -0.44 36.56 -15.71
N GLU A 701 -0.24 35.60 -14.79
CA GLU A 701 -0.91 35.63 -13.47
C GLU A 701 0.08 35.46 -12.30
N MET A 702 1.29 36.00 -12.44
CA MET A 702 2.18 36.28 -11.31
C MET A 702 2.56 37.77 -11.41
N PHE A 703 2.26 38.55 -10.37
CA PHE A 703 2.41 40.00 -10.21
C PHE A 703 1.17 40.86 -10.53
N ASP A 704 0.24 40.95 -9.57
CA ASP A 704 -0.55 42.15 -9.33
C ASP A 704 0.24 43.07 -8.35
N PRO A 705 0.68 44.27 -8.76
CA PRO A 705 1.42 45.19 -7.90
C PRO A 705 0.56 45.94 -6.87
N SER A 706 -0.75 45.71 -6.79
CA SER A 706 -1.66 46.48 -5.93
C SER A 706 -1.75 46.02 -4.45
N ILE A 707 -1.04 44.97 -4.05
CA ILE A 707 -1.16 44.37 -2.71
C ILE A 707 -0.18 44.98 -1.68
N PHE A 708 0.70 45.90 -2.08
CA PHE A 708 1.67 46.58 -1.20
C PHE A 708 1.26 47.99 -0.72
N GLU A 709 -0.04 48.23 -0.49
CA GLU A 709 -0.49 49.45 0.20
C GLU A 709 -1.37 49.09 1.41
N ASN A 710 -0.72 48.86 2.56
CA ASN A 710 -1.06 49.44 3.87
C ASN A 710 -0.41 48.63 5.00
N ASN A 711 0.85 48.96 5.28
CA ASN A 711 1.41 48.82 6.61
C ASN A 711 0.90 49.98 7.46
N THR A 712 0.42 49.75 8.68
CA THR A 712 0.82 50.55 9.87
C THR A 712 0.12 50.15 11.19
N TYR A 713 0.98 50.06 12.22
CA TYR A 713 0.75 50.01 13.67
C TYR A 713 0.19 48.70 14.27
N ALA A 714 0.96 47.82 14.92
CA ALA A 714 2.06 47.89 15.90
C ALA A 714 1.61 47.46 17.31
N ALA A 715 2.33 46.45 17.81
CA ALA A 715 2.79 46.32 19.18
C ALA A 715 1.74 46.22 20.30
N ALA A 716 1.34 44.98 20.58
CA ALA A 716 1.23 44.48 21.96
C ALA A 716 1.41 42.96 21.96
N ASN A 717 2.22 42.47 22.92
CA ASN A 717 2.48 41.07 23.26
C ASN A 717 3.64 40.37 22.53
N LEU A 718 4.84 40.94 22.68
CA LEU A 718 6.04 40.14 22.94
C LEU A 718 5.84 39.44 24.30
N ASN A 719 5.42 38.17 24.28
CA ASN A 719 5.55 37.13 25.31
C ASN A 719 4.43 36.09 25.17
N CYS A 720 4.51 35.22 24.17
CA CYS A 720 4.17 33.79 24.31
C CYS A 720 4.35 33.06 22.98
N LEU A 721 4.72 31.79 23.08
CA LEU A 721 4.61 30.73 22.05
C LEU A 721 5.83 30.54 21.14
N THR A 722 6.90 30.10 21.79
CA THR A 722 7.59 28.86 21.40
C THR A 722 6.60 27.77 20.99
N PHE A 723 6.56 27.43 19.70
CA PHE A 723 6.15 26.12 19.22
C PHE A 723 7.34 25.51 18.48
N GLN A 724 7.93 24.49 19.10
CA GLN A 724 9.00 23.66 18.53
C GLN A 724 8.50 22.98 17.26
N ILE A 725 9.17 23.24 16.14
CA ILE A 725 9.25 22.29 15.02
C ILE A 725 10.31 21.27 15.44
N HIS A 726 9.86 20.09 15.87
CA HIS A 726 10.72 18.91 15.97
C HIS A 726 10.87 18.33 14.57
N ILE A 727 12.04 18.57 13.98
CA ILE A 727 12.54 17.93 12.77
C ILE A 727 12.74 16.45 13.09
N MET A 728 12.02 15.52 12.45
CA MET A 728 12.39 14.10 12.49
C MET A 728 13.42 13.80 11.40
N SER A 729 14.59 14.42 11.54
CA SER A 729 15.86 13.87 11.06
C SER A 729 16.39 13.02 12.23
N GLU A 730 15.88 11.81 12.37
CA GLU A 730 16.31 10.96 13.47
C GLU A 730 16.55 9.53 12.96
N THR A 731 17.84 9.22 12.77
CA THR A 731 18.42 7.87 12.78
C THR A 731 18.24 7.18 14.14
N THR A 732 17.31 7.63 14.98
CA THR A 732 17.05 7.11 16.32
C THR A 732 16.31 5.78 16.21
N PRO A 733 16.79 4.72 16.86
CA PRO A 733 16.07 3.46 16.92
C PRO A 733 14.62 3.66 17.36
N THR A 734 13.68 3.12 16.58
CA THR A 734 12.27 3.09 16.95
C THR A 734 12.04 2.04 18.03
N SER A 735 10.94 2.12 18.77
CA SER A 735 10.53 1.05 19.69
C SER A 735 10.49 -0.33 19.01
N LEU A 736 10.21 -0.38 17.70
CA LEU A 736 10.24 -1.59 16.86
C LEU A 736 11.65 -2.11 16.52
N THR A 737 12.69 -1.28 16.63
CA THR A 737 14.08 -1.60 16.22
C THR A 737 15.10 -1.56 17.36
N GLN A 738 14.76 -1.00 18.53
CA GLN A 738 15.54 -1.09 19.77
C GLN A 738 14.61 -1.12 21.00
N LEU A 739 14.80 -2.12 21.84
CA LEU A 739 14.11 -2.26 23.12
C LEU A 739 14.77 -1.31 24.15
N PRO A 740 14.02 -0.44 24.85
CA PRO A 740 14.58 0.35 25.93
C PRO A 740 15.05 -0.55 27.08
N GLU A 741 16.21 -0.24 27.66
CA GLU A 741 16.69 -0.89 28.88
C GLU A 741 15.64 -0.78 30.00
N GLU A 742 15.60 -1.76 30.90
CA GLU A 742 14.57 -1.83 31.96
C GLU A 742 14.55 -0.57 32.84
N SER A 743 15.71 0.04 33.06
CA SER A 743 15.90 1.33 33.76
C SER A 743 15.35 2.56 33.03
N ASN A 744 15.12 2.46 31.71
CA ASN A 744 14.69 3.56 30.84
C ASN A 744 13.17 3.54 30.55
N ARG A 745 12.41 2.60 31.12
CA ARG A 745 10.94 2.60 30.98
C ARG A 745 10.35 3.83 31.68
N ARG A 746 9.70 4.71 30.90
CA ARG A 746 9.13 5.96 31.42
C ARG A 746 8.16 5.71 32.58
N GLN A 747 8.34 6.48 33.65
CA GLN A 747 7.38 6.66 34.73
C GLN A 747 7.07 8.15 34.86
N TYR A 748 5.84 8.48 35.24
CA TYR A 748 5.44 9.85 35.50
C TYR A 748 5.87 10.28 36.90
N SER A 749 6.47 11.45 36.97
CA SER A 749 6.87 12.10 38.22
C SER A 749 5.65 12.48 39.07
N LYS A 750 5.86 12.73 40.37
CA LYS A 750 4.79 13.16 41.28
C LYS A 750 4.04 14.42 40.77
N PRO A 751 4.70 15.46 40.24
CA PRO A 751 3.99 16.60 39.64
C PRO A 751 3.13 16.22 38.43
N GLU A 752 3.64 15.37 37.53
CA GLU A 752 2.85 14.90 36.37
C GLU A 752 1.62 14.09 36.80
N LEU A 753 1.74 13.28 37.87
CA LEU A 753 0.61 12.57 38.45
C LEU A 753 -0.43 13.53 39.04
N LEU A 754 -0.01 14.58 39.76
CA LEU A 754 -0.91 15.60 40.30
C LEU A 754 -1.63 16.38 39.20
N ASP A 755 -0.93 16.72 38.12
CA ASP A 755 -1.52 17.36 36.93
C ASP A 755 -2.58 16.45 36.29
N TYR A 756 -2.29 15.16 36.17
CA TYR A 756 -3.26 14.17 35.68
C TYR A 756 -4.48 14.04 36.61
N PHE A 757 -4.29 13.98 37.94
CA PHE A 757 -5.40 13.90 38.88
C PHE A 757 -6.30 15.13 38.82
N SER A 758 -5.71 16.32 38.64
CA SER A 758 -6.45 17.54 38.36
C SER A 758 -7.24 17.44 37.05
N ARG A 759 -6.61 16.95 35.97
CA ARG A 759 -7.25 16.78 34.64
C ARG A 759 -8.50 15.91 34.69
N ILE A 760 -8.50 14.85 35.50
CA ILE A 760 -9.62 13.92 35.63
C ILE A 760 -10.57 14.25 36.80
N ASN A 761 -10.34 15.39 37.47
CA ASN A 761 -11.12 15.82 38.63
C ASN A 761 -11.12 14.78 39.78
N LEU A 762 -9.98 14.13 40.05
CA LEU A 762 -9.86 13.13 41.11
C LEU A 762 -9.62 13.80 42.49
N PRO A 763 -10.45 13.55 43.51
CA PRO A 763 -10.28 14.14 44.84
C PRO A 763 -8.99 13.68 45.54
N GLU A 764 -8.29 14.60 46.21
CA GLU A 764 -7.03 14.34 46.91
C GLU A 764 -7.11 13.20 47.92
N GLN A 765 -8.25 13.06 48.61
CA GLN A 765 -8.46 12.01 49.60
C GLN A 765 -8.37 10.60 49.00
N ARG A 766 -8.52 10.44 47.67
CA ARG A 766 -8.44 9.15 46.98
C ARG A 766 -7.00 8.68 46.78
N TYR A 767 -6.07 9.59 46.48
CA TYR A 767 -4.71 9.21 46.07
C TYR A 767 -3.63 9.55 47.09
N LYS A 768 -3.87 10.45 48.05
CA LYS A 768 -2.82 10.95 48.97
C LYS A 768 -2.01 9.86 49.67
N ASN A 769 -2.65 8.77 50.10
CA ASN A 769 -2.00 7.70 50.85
C ASN A 769 -1.07 6.90 49.93
N VAL A 770 -1.57 6.43 48.79
CA VAL A 770 -0.79 5.68 47.80
C VAL A 770 0.31 6.54 47.16
N LEU A 771 0.06 7.84 46.96
CA LEU A 771 1.07 8.77 46.44
C LEU A 771 2.20 9.03 47.45
N SER A 772 1.90 8.98 48.75
CA SER A 772 2.91 9.07 49.81
C SER A 772 3.70 7.77 49.99
N ASP A 773 3.03 6.62 49.82
CA ASP A 773 3.62 5.29 49.95
C ASP A 773 3.11 4.36 48.83
N ALA A 774 3.95 4.15 47.81
CA ALA A 774 3.63 3.36 46.63
C ALA A 774 3.42 1.86 46.92
N SER A 775 3.90 1.35 48.07
CA SER A 775 3.66 -0.04 48.45
C SER A 775 2.17 -0.33 48.68
N LEU A 776 1.41 0.70 49.05
CA LEU A 776 -0.04 0.62 49.27
C LEU A 776 -0.84 0.43 47.96
N ALA A 777 -0.23 0.61 46.79
CA ALA A 777 -0.92 0.43 45.51
C ALA A 777 -1.34 -1.03 45.26
N LYS A 778 -0.59 -2.00 45.80
CA LYS A 778 -0.85 -3.44 45.58
C LYS A 778 -1.78 -4.06 46.63
N THR A 779 -2.28 -3.26 47.57
CA THR A 779 -3.21 -3.69 48.61
C THR A 779 -4.66 -3.46 48.21
N LYS A 780 -5.58 -4.28 48.73
CA LYS A 780 -7.02 -4.09 48.49
C LYS A 780 -7.62 -2.95 49.29
N GLU A 781 -7.04 -2.61 50.43
CA GLU A 781 -7.56 -1.63 51.36
C GLU A 781 -7.38 -0.19 50.85
N GLN A 782 -6.29 0.06 50.12
CA GLN A 782 -5.92 1.39 49.63
C GLN A 782 -5.81 1.43 48.11
N GLY A 783 -5.13 0.45 47.50
CA GLY A 783 -4.94 0.39 46.05
C GLY A 783 -6.24 0.17 45.28
N PHE A 784 -7.03 -0.85 45.61
CA PHE A 784 -8.25 -1.14 44.84
C PHE A 784 -9.27 0.02 44.79
N PRO A 785 -9.62 0.71 45.90
CA PRO A 785 -10.49 1.88 45.87
C PRO A 785 -9.94 3.04 45.01
N LEU A 786 -8.62 3.23 44.99
CA LEU A 786 -7.98 4.21 44.12
C LEU A 786 -8.08 3.80 42.66
N LEU A 787 -7.83 2.53 42.32
CA LEU A 787 -7.97 2.01 40.96
C LEU A 787 -9.41 2.18 40.42
N GLU A 788 -10.43 1.87 41.24
CA GLU A 788 -11.83 2.11 40.88
C GLU A 788 -12.13 3.59 40.61
N ALA A 789 -11.61 4.48 41.46
CA ALA A 789 -11.76 5.91 41.26
C ALA A 789 -11.04 6.39 39.99
N LEU A 790 -9.81 5.93 39.75
CA LEU A 790 -9.05 6.26 38.54
C LEU A 790 -9.78 5.85 37.27
N CYS A 791 -10.33 4.63 37.19
CA CYS A 791 -11.09 4.17 36.02
C CYS A 791 -12.32 5.06 35.75
N ARG A 792 -13.11 5.36 36.80
CA ARG A 792 -14.31 6.19 36.68
C ARG A 792 -13.97 7.60 36.23
N HIS A 793 -13.06 8.26 36.94
CA HIS A 793 -12.67 9.63 36.65
C HIS A 793 -11.97 9.76 35.29
N HIS A 794 -11.14 8.79 34.89
CA HIS A 794 -10.52 8.78 33.58
C HIS A 794 -11.56 8.71 32.46
N THR A 795 -12.43 7.70 32.45
CA THR A 795 -13.41 7.49 31.37
C THR A 795 -14.47 8.60 31.25
N CYS A 796 -14.71 9.38 32.31
CA CYS A 796 -15.57 10.55 32.28
C CYS A 796 -14.90 11.81 31.72
N ASN A 797 -13.58 11.92 31.89
CA ASN A 797 -12.86 13.17 31.61
C ASN A 797 -11.90 13.06 30.43
N VAL A 798 -11.39 11.88 30.11
CA VAL A 798 -10.53 11.57 28.95
C VAL A 798 -11.37 10.77 27.94
N PRO A 799 -11.76 11.39 26.82
CA PRO A 799 -12.63 10.73 25.85
C PRO A 799 -11.93 9.59 25.10
N PHE A 800 -12.70 8.57 24.74
CA PHE A 800 -12.33 7.64 23.67
C PHE A 800 -12.63 8.32 22.33
N GLU A 801 -11.62 8.66 21.54
CA GLU A 801 -11.77 9.46 20.31
C GLU A 801 -10.71 9.12 19.27
N ASN A 802 -11.00 9.41 18.00
CA ASN A 802 -10.08 9.20 16.88
C ASN A 802 -9.89 10.44 16.00
N LEU A 803 -10.17 11.63 16.54
CA LEU A 803 -10.11 12.92 15.87
C LEU A 803 -8.72 13.21 15.31
N ILE A 804 -7.63 12.70 15.92
CA ILE A 804 -6.27 12.86 15.37
C ILE A 804 -6.14 12.29 13.94
N LEU A 805 -6.90 11.25 13.59
CA LEU A 805 -6.89 10.67 12.24
C LEU A 805 -7.63 11.54 11.22
N HIS A 806 -8.54 12.39 11.68
CA HIS A 806 -9.48 13.12 10.84
C HIS A 806 -9.18 14.61 10.78
N TYR A 807 -8.82 15.22 11.90
CA TYR A 807 -8.58 16.66 12.04
C TYR A 807 -7.09 17.02 12.08
N SER A 808 -6.16 16.09 12.34
CA SER A 808 -4.73 16.44 12.24
C SER A 808 -4.28 16.52 10.78
N ALA A 809 -3.55 17.57 10.41
CA ALA A 809 -2.98 17.70 9.07
C ALA A 809 -1.99 16.56 8.73
N ASN A 810 -1.19 16.12 9.71
CA ASN A 810 -0.21 15.04 9.52
C ASN A 810 -0.76 13.63 9.79
N LYS A 811 -1.98 13.52 10.35
CA LYS A 811 -2.65 12.27 10.78
C LYS A 811 -1.77 11.28 11.56
N LYS A 812 -0.71 11.77 12.22
CA LYS A 812 0.27 10.93 12.92
C LYS A 812 -0.26 10.56 14.30
N VAL A 813 -0.43 9.26 14.53
CA VAL A 813 -0.69 8.72 15.86
C VAL A 813 0.64 8.47 16.57
N THR A 814 0.69 8.78 17.86
CA THR A 814 1.84 8.49 18.72
C THR A 814 1.45 7.55 19.87
N LEU A 815 2.36 6.65 20.23
CA LEU A 815 2.31 5.87 21.48
C LEU A 815 3.45 6.28 22.43
N ASP A 816 4.20 7.34 22.11
CA ASP A 816 5.21 7.88 23.03
C ASP A 816 4.54 8.40 24.31
N LEU A 817 4.98 7.88 25.46
CA LEU A 817 4.36 8.15 26.74
C LEU A 817 4.53 9.62 27.18
N SER A 818 5.56 10.31 26.71
CA SER A 818 5.79 11.74 26.97
C SER A 818 4.81 12.60 26.19
N GLU A 819 4.64 12.27 24.92
CA GLU A 819 3.68 12.94 24.04
C GLU A 819 2.24 12.69 24.50
N LEU A 820 1.91 11.44 24.90
CA LEU A 820 0.59 11.10 25.42
C LEU A 820 0.25 11.88 26.70
N TYR A 821 1.21 12.11 27.60
CA TYR A 821 0.99 12.99 28.76
C TYR A 821 0.63 14.42 28.34
N THR A 822 1.41 15.00 27.43
CA THR A 822 1.13 16.35 26.92
C THR A 822 -0.24 16.39 26.24
N TRP A 823 -0.57 15.37 25.46
CA TRP A 823 -1.83 15.25 24.74
C TRP A 823 -3.05 15.13 25.66
N PHE A 824 -3.03 14.19 26.60
CA PHE A 824 -4.18 13.89 27.47
C PHE A 824 -4.35 14.93 28.58
N VAL A 825 -3.25 15.37 29.17
CA VAL A 825 -3.25 16.24 30.36
C VAL A 825 -3.22 17.71 29.96
N LYS A 826 -2.22 18.13 29.17
CA LYS A 826 -2.02 19.56 28.86
C LYS A 826 -2.95 20.05 27.76
N LYS A 827 -3.12 19.28 26.67
CA LYS A 827 -4.05 19.61 25.57
C LYS A 827 -5.49 19.13 25.81
N ARG A 828 -5.73 18.43 26.93
CA ARG A 828 -7.04 17.90 27.35
C ARG A 828 -7.71 16.97 26.33
N ARG A 829 -6.95 16.28 25.50
CA ARG A 829 -7.45 15.37 24.44
C ARG A 829 -7.69 13.95 24.95
N GLY A 830 -8.16 13.09 24.05
CA GLY A 830 -8.37 11.67 24.26
C GLY A 830 -7.59 10.82 23.26
N GLY A 831 -7.99 9.57 23.10
CA GLY A 831 -7.37 8.68 22.11
C GLY A 831 -8.17 7.40 21.88
N ARG A 832 -7.60 6.44 21.12
CA ARG A 832 -8.21 5.12 20.91
C ARG A 832 -7.74 4.17 22.01
N CYS A 833 -8.00 2.87 21.85
CA CYS A 833 -7.76 1.90 22.92
C CYS A 833 -6.27 1.78 23.29
N MET A 834 -5.37 1.88 22.32
CA MET A 834 -3.92 1.76 22.55
C MET A 834 -3.34 2.98 23.26
N GLU A 835 -3.72 4.19 22.85
CA GLU A 835 -3.29 5.45 23.47
C GLU A 835 -3.82 5.53 24.92
N ASN A 836 -5.12 5.25 25.12
CA ASN A 836 -5.72 5.29 26.46
C ASN A 836 -5.11 4.26 27.40
N ASN A 837 -5.06 2.99 27.01
CA ASN A 837 -4.60 1.94 27.91
C ASN A 837 -3.07 1.97 28.11
N SER A 838 -2.27 2.45 27.16
CA SER A 838 -0.83 2.68 27.34
C SER A 838 -0.56 3.82 28.34
N PHE A 839 -1.26 4.94 28.17
CA PHE A 839 -1.15 6.08 29.07
C PHE A 839 -1.58 5.69 30.49
N PHE A 840 -2.74 5.03 30.62
CA PHE A 840 -3.28 4.61 31.90
C PHE A 840 -2.41 3.56 32.60
N ALA A 841 -1.87 2.58 31.86
CA ALA A 841 -0.94 1.59 32.42
C ALA A 841 0.31 2.26 33.00
N THR A 842 0.81 3.31 32.35
CA THR A 842 2.00 4.05 32.81
C THR A 842 1.71 4.85 34.07
N ILE A 843 0.52 5.48 34.18
CA ILE A 843 0.05 6.11 35.43
C ILE A 843 0.02 5.09 36.57
N LEU A 844 -0.56 3.91 36.33
CA LEU A 844 -0.65 2.85 37.33
C LEU A 844 0.74 2.35 37.76
N ARG A 845 1.66 2.08 36.83
CA ARG A 845 3.04 1.69 37.17
C ARG A 845 3.75 2.76 38.00
N SER A 846 3.55 4.04 37.66
CA SER A 846 4.13 5.18 38.38
C SER A 846 3.60 5.32 39.81
N LEU A 847 2.40 4.80 40.08
CA LEU A 847 1.80 4.73 41.42
C LEU A 847 2.23 3.50 42.22
N GLY A 848 2.95 2.55 41.61
CA GLY A 848 3.42 1.32 42.26
C GLY A 848 2.59 0.07 41.94
N TYR A 849 1.56 0.17 41.09
CA TYR A 849 0.80 -1.02 40.66
C TYR A 849 1.66 -1.94 39.80
N GLN A 850 1.44 -3.25 39.95
CA GLN A 850 1.96 -4.23 39.00
C GLN A 850 0.99 -4.38 37.82
N VAL A 851 1.44 -4.00 36.62
CA VAL A 851 0.59 -3.94 35.42
C VAL A 851 1.18 -4.76 34.27
N ARG A 852 0.36 -5.64 33.68
CA ARG A 852 0.64 -6.36 32.43
C ARG A 852 -0.26 -5.82 31.33
N ASN A 853 0.30 -5.50 30.17
CA ASN A 853 -0.48 -5.10 29.01
C ASN A 853 -0.85 -6.35 28.19
N CYS A 854 -2.10 -6.47 27.73
CA CYS A 854 -2.55 -7.60 26.91
C CYS A 854 -3.17 -7.13 25.58
N GLY A 855 -3.04 -7.97 24.55
CA GLY A 855 -3.70 -7.79 23.25
C GLY A 855 -5.04 -8.52 23.20
N GLY A 856 -6.05 -7.88 22.61
CA GLY A 856 -7.41 -8.38 22.48
C GLY A 856 -7.97 -8.25 21.06
N ARG A 857 -9.01 -9.03 20.81
CA ARG A 857 -9.79 -9.04 19.57
C ARG A 857 -11.16 -8.47 19.83
N VAL A 858 -11.56 -7.42 19.10
CA VAL A 858 -12.92 -6.89 19.19
C VAL A 858 -13.90 -7.85 18.49
N SER A 859 -15.05 -8.06 19.13
CA SER A 859 -16.15 -8.85 18.57
C SER A 859 -16.78 -8.16 17.38
N ARG A 860 -17.17 -8.93 16.37
CA ARG A 860 -17.96 -8.44 15.22
C ARG A 860 -19.37 -8.00 15.62
N ALA A 861 -19.84 -8.32 16.82
CA ALA A 861 -21.04 -7.71 17.39
C ALA A 861 -20.90 -6.19 17.58
N MET A 862 -19.67 -5.67 17.66
CA MET A 862 -19.38 -4.22 17.75
C MET A 862 -19.22 -3.56 16.37
N SER A 863 -19.41 -4.30 15.27
CA SER A 863 -19.30 -3.77 13.92
C SER A 863 -20.32 -2.65 13.68
N PRO A 864 -19.98 -1.57 12.93
CA PRO A 864 -20.96 -0.55 12.55
C PRO A 864 -22.02 -1.08 11.57
N TYR A 865 -21.75 -2.20 10.88
CA TYR A 865 -22.62 -2.76 9.85
C TYR A 865 -23.67 -3.70 10.46
N PRO A 866 -24.99 -3.42 10.30
CA PRO A 866 -26.07 -4.24 10.86
C PRO A 866 -26.01 -5.71 10.46
N ASP A 867 -25.73 -6.01 9.20
CA ASP A 867 -25.70 -7.38 8.68
C ASP A 867 -24.59 -8.21 9.31
N VAL A 868 -23.43 -7.59 9.58
CA VAL A 868 -22.33 -8.25 10.28
C VAL A 868 -22.72 -8.56 11.73
N ARG A 869 -23.39 -7.62 12.42
CA ARG A 869 -23.91 -7.87 13.77
C ARG A 869 -24.98 -8.96 13.80
N GLN A 870 -25.81 -9.06 12.76
CA GLN A 870 -26.86 -10.07 12.69
C GLN A 870 -26.30 -11.47 12.40
N ASN A 871 -25.35 -11.56 11.47
CA ASN A 871 -24.90 -12.85 10.94
C ASN A 871 -23.61 -13.38 11.58
N GLN A 872 -22.79 -12.50 12.19
CA GLN A 872 -21.45 -12.84 12.66
C GLN A 872 -21.14 -12.34 14.07
N ALA A 873 -22.15 -11.95 14.87
CA ALA A 873 -21.94 -11.43 16.23
C ALA A 873 -21.18 -12.37 17.17
N ALA A 874 -21.18 -13.69 16.93
CA ALA A 874 -20.43 -14.64 17.77
C ALA A 874 -18.92 -14.71 17.45
N THR A 875 -18.47 -14.03 16.40
CA THR A 875 -17.07 -14.02 15.94
C THR A 875 -16.34 -12.73 16.32
N TYR A 876 -15.03 -12.75 16.21
CA TYR A 876 -14.06 -11.74 16.59
C TYR A 876 -13.16 -11.37 15.40
N ASP A 877 -12.54 -10.20 15.48
CA ASP A 877 -11.62 -9.68 14.48
C ASP A 877 -10.15 -10.12 14.75
N GLY A 878 -9.20 -9.51 14.03
CA GLY A 878 -7.78 -9.51 14.35
C GLY A 878 -7.46 -8.95 15.74
N LEU A 879 -6.20 -9.03 16.16
CA LEU A 879 -5.70 -8.34 17.36
C LEU A 879 -5.73 -6.82 17.10
N ASN A 880 -6.70 -6.13 17.69
CA ASN A 880 -6.96 -4.71 17.44
C ASN A 880 -7.42 -3.95 18.70
N HIS A 881 -7.36 -4.57 19.87
CA HIS A 881 -7.68 -3.96 21.16
C HIS A 881 -6.55 -4.11 22.17
N MET A 882 -6.35 -3.10 23.03
CA MET A 882 -5.41 -3.16 24.15
C MET A 882 -6.19 -3.10 25.45
N LEU A 883 -5.78 -3.89 26.45
CA LEU A 883 -6.27 -3.78 27.82
C LEU A 883 -5.15 -4.05 28.82
N ASN A 884 -5.40 -3.75 30.09
CA ASN A 884 -4.45 -3.91 31.17
C ASN A 884 -4.91 -4.96 32.17
N LEU A 885 -3.99 -5.74 32.71
CA LEU A 885 -4.17 -6.56 33.90
C LEU A 885 -3.39 -5.95 35.06
N VAL A 886 -4.04 -5.77 36.20
CA VAL A 886 -3.43 -5.22 37.42
C VAL A 886 -3.44 -6.29 38.51
N ARG A 887 -2.30 -6.53 39.16
CA ARG A 887 -2.18 -7.54 40.22
C ARG A 887 -2.22 -6.91 41.61
N PHE A 888 -2.99 -7.54 42.49
CA PHE A 888 -2.99 -7.29 43.94
C PHE A 888 -2.37 -8.50 44.66
N ASP A 889 -1.66 -8.26 45.77
CA ASP A 889 -0.81 -9.27 46.40
C ASP A 889 -1.59 -10.52 46.86
N ASP A 890 -2.83 -10.34 47.34
CA ASP A 890 -3.64 -11.40 47.94
C ASP A 890 -4.83 -11.89 47.07
N ASP A 891 -5.03 -11.36 45.86
CA ASP A 891 -6.27 -11.61 45.09
C ASP A 891 -6.10 -11.78 43.56
N GLY A 892 -4.86 -11.85 43.10
CA GLY A 892 -4.56 -12.15 41.70
C GLY A 892 -4.79 -10.97 40.75
N TRP A 893 -5.15 -11.28 39.50
CA TRP A 893 -5.23 -10.31 38.40
C TRP A 893 -6.63 -9.72 38.25
N TYR A 894 -6.68 -8.43 37.97
CA TYR A 894 -7.88 -7.67 37.64
C TYR A 894 -7.77 -7.10 36.25
N VAL A 895 -8.83 -7.20 35.46
CA VAL A 895 -8.93 -6.54 34.16
C VAL A 895 -9.26 -5.07 34.35
N VAL A 896 -8.52 -4.23 33.64
CA VAL A 896 -8.62 -2.78 33.65
C VAL A 896 -8.57 -2.29 32.21
N ASP A 897 -9.67 -1.71 31.74
CA ASP A 897 -9.79 -1.21 30.38
C ASP A 897 -10.56 0.10 30.37
N VAL A 898 -9.85 1.17 30.00
CA VAL A 898 -10.40 2.53 29.86
C VAL A 898 -10.54 2.94 28.38
N GLY A 899 -10.28 2.02 27.45
CA GLY A 899 -10.13 2.29 26.02
C GLY A 899 -11.21 1.69 25.10
N MET A 900 -12.33 1.21 25.64
CA MET A 900 -13.43 0.56 24.87
C MET A 900 -14.67 1.46 24.68
N GLY A 901 -14.56 2.76 25.01
CA GLY A 901 -15.63 3.74 24.88
C GLY A 901 -16.91 3.32 25.64
N ALA A 902 -18.08 3.58 25.04
CA ALA A 902 -19.38 3.35 25.70
C ALA A 902 -19.61 1.88 26.10
N MET A 903 -18.94 0.93 25.44
CA MET A 903 -19.11 -0.51 25.64
C MET A 903 -18.11 -1.08 26.66
N GLY A 904 -17.20 -0.24 27.17
CA GLY A 904 -16.17 -0.64 28.12
C GLY A 904 -16.70 -1.04 29.50
N PRO A 905 -15.86 -1.71 30.31
CA PRO A 905 -16.24 -2.18 31.63
C PRO A 905 -16.41 -1.05 32.64
N ASN A 906 -15.71 0.08 32.49
CA ASN A 906 -15.81 1.30 33.31
C ASN A 906 -15.52 1.11 34.82
N LEU A 907 -15.08 -0.08 35.22
CA LEU A 907 -14.57 -0.42 36.54
C LEU A 907 -13.53 -1.56 36.40
N PRO A 908 -12.58 -1.68 37.34
CA PRO A 908 -11.74 -2.87 37.44
C PRO A 908 -12.56 -4.09 37.90
N TYR A 909 -12.30 -5.27 37.33
CA TYR A 909 -12.99 -6.51 37.73
C TYR A 909 -12.01 -7.70 37.78
N PRO A 910 -12.19 -8.68 38.69
CA PRO A 910 -11.26 -9.79 38.83
C PRO A 910 -11.28 -10.69 37.58
N LEU A 911 -10.10 -11.15 37.17
CA LEU A 911 -9.91 -12.12 36.11
C LEU A 911 -10.26 -13.52 36.63
N ARG A 912 -11.56 -13.77 36.80
CA ARG A 912 -12.11 -15.02 37.31
C ARG A 912 -13.17 -15.53 36.36
N ASP A 913 -13.09 -16.82 36.03
CA ASP A 913 -14.06 -17.44 35.14
C ASP A 913 -15.50 -17.28 35.65
N ASN A 914 -16.41 -16.99 34.72
CA ASN A 914 -17.82 -16.69 34.96
C ASN A 914 -18.09 -15.58 35.98
N TYR A 915 -17.17 -14.62 36.15
CA TYR A 915 -17.42 -13.46 37.00
C TYR A 915 -18.38 -12.49 36.31
N GLU A 916 -19.46 -12.13 37.02
CA GLU A 916 -20.46 -11.17 36.59
C GLU A 916 -20.58 -10.01 37.58
N THR A 917 -20.76 -8.79 37.06
CA THR A 917 -21.07 -7.63 37.90
C THR A 917 -21.89 -6.59 37.13
N THR A 918 -22.52 -5.68 37.85
CA THR A 918 -23.20 -4.53 37.25
C THR A 918 -22.16 -3.46 36.96
N SER A 919 -22.07 -3.03 35.70
CA SER A 919 -21.14 -1.98 35.27
C SER A 919 -21.80 -0.59 35.25
N ILE A 920 -22.93 -0.48 34.56
CA ILE A 920 -23.75 0.75 34.51
C ILE A 920 -25.18 0.27 34.68
N ALA A 921 -25.84 0.51 35.81
CA ALA A 921 -27.17 -0.06 36.02
C ALA A 921 -28.16 0.34 34.89
N PRO A 922 -28.93 -0.59 34.31
CA PRO A 922 -29.04 -2.02 34.64
C PRO A 922 -28.02 -2.94 33.91
N ARG A 923 -27.19 -2.42 33.03
CA ARG A 923 -26.18 -3.18 32.25
C ARG A 923 -25.22 -3.97 33.14
N LYS A 924 -25.18 -5.28 32.91
CA LYS A 924 -24.19 -6.21 33.48
C LYS A 924 -23.06 -6.52 32.51
N ILE A 925 -21.92 -6.93 33.07
CA ILE A 925 -20.76 -7.44 32.36
C ILE A 925 -20.41 -8.84 32.86
N ARG A 926 -19.82 -9.66 31.99
CA ARG A 926 -19.30 -10.98 32.33
C ARG A 926 -17.95 -11.19 31.71
N ILE A 927 -17.05 -11.82 32.46
CA ILE A 927 -15.80 -12.39 31.94
C ILE A 927 -15.85 -13.91 32.12
N GLN A 928 -15.52 -14.65 31.06
CA GLN A 928 -15.54 -16.11 31.08
C GLN A 928 -14.48 -16.69 30.13
N GLN A 929 -13.97 -17.88 30.46
CA GLN A 929 -13.12 -18.66 29.58
C GLN A 929 -13.96 -19.51 28.64
N ARG A 930 -13.81 -19.30 27.34
CA ARG A 930 -14.41 -20.16 26.32
C ARG A 930 -13.59 -20.18 25.05
N ALA A 931 -13.70 -21.28 24.31
CA ALA A 931 -13.23 -21.34 22.93
C ALA A 931 -14.03 -20.37 22.05
N ILE A 932 -13.34 -19.72 21.11
CA ILE A 932 -13.98 -18.89 20.08
C ILE A 932 -14.34 -19.76 18.87
N SER A 933 -15.45 -19.44 18.20
CA SER A 933 -16.03 -20.24 17.11
C SER A 933 -15.13 -20.39 15.88
N GLU A 934 -14.14 -19.52 15.74
CA GLU A 934 -13.23 -19.45 14.61
C GLU A 934 -11.97 -20.28 14.81
N SER A 935 -11.82 -20.90 15.99
CA SER A 935 -10.76 -21.87 16.24
C SER A 935 -10.97 -23.11 15.36
N TYR A 936 -9.92 -23.53 14.65
CA TYR A 936 -9.91 -24.80 13.91
C TYR A 936 -9.90 -26.02 14.84
N ALA A 937 -9.36 -25.86 16.05
CA ALA A 937 -9.38 -26.90 17.07
C ALA A 937 -10.79 -27.01 17.68
N SER A 938 -11.26 -28.24 17.91
CA SER A 938 -12.61 -28.53 18.39
C SER A 938 -12.58 -29.36 19.68
N GLY A 939 -13.66 -29.30 20.47
CA GLY A 939 -13.76 -30.05 21.72
C GLY A 939 -12.78 -29.54 22.79
N LEU A 940 -12.17 -30.47 23.53
CA LEU A 940 -11.23 -30.17 24.63
C LEU A 940 -9.91 -29.54 24.15
N ASP A 941 -9.59 -29.63 22.86
CA ASP A 941 -8.34 -29.13 22.28
C ASP A 941 -8.44 -27.66 21.83
N ALA A 942 -9.63 -27.06 21.84
CA ALA A 942 -9.82 -25.67 21.45
C ALA A 942 -9.26 -24.73 22.54
N PRO A 943 -8.32 -23.81 22.21
CA PRO A 943 -7.77 -22.89 23.19
C PRO A 943 -8.86 -21.96 23.73
N ASN A 944 -9.02 -21.95 25.05
CA ASN A 944 -9.92 -21.02 25.72
C ASN A 944 -9.33 -19.61 25.72
N MET A 945 -10.19 -18.64 25.43
CA MET A 945 -9.90 -17.22 25.51
C MET A 945 -10.73 -16.62 26.63
N TRP A 946 -10.21 -15.57 27.26
CA TRP A 946 -11.00 -14.73 28.16
C TRP A 946 -11.94 -13.86 27.32
N CYS A 947 -13.24 -14.08 27.43
CA CYS A 947 -14.28 -13.37 26.67
C CYS A 947 -15.06 -12.42 27.58
N TYR A 948 -15.01 -11.12 27.27
CA TYR A 948 -15.79 -10.08 27.91
C TYR A 948 -17.11 -9.86 27.14
N ASP A 949 -18.22 -10.09 27.82
CA ASP A 949 -19.58 -9.96 27.30
C ASP A 949 -20.37 -8.89 28.09
N VAL A 950 -21.31 -8.23 27.42
CA VAL A 950 -22.19 -7.20 28.00
C VAL A 950 -23.65 -7.62 27.87
N CYS A 951 -24.44 -7.41 28.93
CA CYS A 951 -25.89 -7.61 28.93
C CYS A 951 -26.58 -6.29 29.30
N TYR A 952 -27.33 -5.69 28.37
CA TYR A 952 -28.03 -4.41 28.60
C TYR A 952 -29.33 -4.55 29.39
N ASP A 953 -29.99 -5.69 29.26
CA ASP A 953 -31.27 -5.98 29.90
C ASP A 953 -31.15 -7.30 30.68
N PRO A 954 -30.78 -7.24 31.97
CA PRO A 954 -30.62 -8.44 32.79
C PRO A 954 -31.94 -8.95 33.40
N SER A 955 -33.10 -8.46 32.94
CA SER A 955 -34.42 -8.77 33.52
C SER A 955 -34.84 -10.24 33.36
N ARG A 956 -34.21 -10.99 32.45
CA ARG A 956 -34.60 -12.37 32.08
C ARG A 956 -33.83 -13.46 32.82
N GLY A 957 -32.95 -13.10 33.76
CA GLY A 957 -32.19 -14.07 34.56
C GLY A 957 -31.30 -14.99 33.70
N ALA A 958 -31.61 -16.29 33.66
CA ALA A 958 -30.84 -17.27 32.89
C ALA A 958 -30.91 -17.05 31.36
N ASP A 959 -32.00 -16.44 30.87
CA ASP A 959 -32.22 -16.16 29.44
C ASP A 959 -31.72 -14.76 29.02
N ASN A 960 -30.84 -14.16 29.84
CA ASN A 960 -30.24 -12.87 29.54
C ASN A 960 -29.45 -12.90 28.23
N LYS A 961 -29.69 -11.91 27.36
CA LYS A 961 -28.95 -11.77 26.11
C LYS A 961 -27.60 -11.15 26.38
N TRP A 962 -26.56 -11.97 26.30
CA TRP A 962 -25.16 -11.55 26.39
C TRP A 962 -24.61 -11.24 24.99
N ILE A 963 -23.98 -10.09 24.87
CA ILE A 963 -23.37 -9.61 23.63
C ILE A 963 -21.85 -9.66 23.81
N PRO A 964 -21.11 -10.44 23.00
CA PRO A 964 -19.65 -10.45 23.07
C PRO A 964 -19.07 -9.10 22.63
N THR A 965 -18.10 -8.59 23.38
CA THR A 965 -17.46 -7.30 23.09
C THR A 965 -15.99 -7.46 22.73
N TYR A 966 -15.19 -8.18 23.51
CA TYR A 966 -13.81 -8.54 23.13
C TYR A 966 -13.35 -9.85 23.76
N CYS A 967 -12.28 -10.44 23.22
CA CYS A 967 -11.58 -11.57 23.85
C CYS A 967 -10.06 -11.38 23.87
N PHE A 968 -9.37 -12.01 24.82
CA PHE A 968 -7.92 -11.89 24.98
C PHE A 968 -7.29 -13.13 25.65
N THR A 969 -5.96 -13.18 25.63
CA THR A 969 -5.17 -14.13 26.44
C THR A 969 -4.39 -13.37 27.50
N GLU A 970 -3.91 -14.06 28.53
CA GLU A 970 -3.07 -13.46 29.57
C GLU A 970 -1.64 -13.14 29.12
N THR A 971 -1.32 -13.44 27.86
CA THR A 971 -0.03 -13.17 27.24
C THR A 971 0.25 -11.68 27.28
N GLU A 972 1.43 -11.32 27.77
CA GLU A 972 1.89 -9.93 27.75
C GLU A 972 2.20 -9.53 26.31
N PHE A 973 1.66 -8.39 25.90
CA PHE A 973 2.03 -7.73 24.66
C PHE A 973 3.00 -6.61 25.00
N LEU A 974 4.06 -6.52 24.21
CA LEU A 974 5.11 -5.52 24.35
C LEU A 974 4.74 -4.25 23.57
N PRO A 975 5.39 -3.11 23.83
CA PRO A 975 5.14 -1.86 23.10
C PRO A 975 5.16 -2.03 21.57
N GLN A 976 6.05 -2.90 21.05
CA GLN A 976 6.19 -3.23 19.63
C GLN A 976 4.91 -3.82 19.03
N ASP A 977 4.22 -4.68 19.79
CA ASP A 977 2.97 -5.30 19.32
C ASP A 977 1.90 -4.22 19.13
N TYR A 978 1.88 -3.24 20.04
CA TYR A 978 0.93 -2.13 19.97
C TYR A 978 1.24 -1.13 18.86
N GLU A 979 2.49 -0.95 18.45
CA GLU A 979 2.84 -0.16 17.26
C GLU A 979 2.23 -0.79 16.00
N VAL A 980 2.34 -2.12 15.85
CA VAL A 980 1.75 -2.85 14.70
C VAL A 980 0.23 -2.77 14.72
N MET A 981 -0.39 -2.98 15.88
CA MET A 981 -1.85 -2.87 16.04
C MET A 981 -2.34 -1.43 15.80
N SER A 982 -1.59 -0.44 16.26
CA SER A 982 -1.91 0.98 16.09
C SER A 982 -1.82 1.36 14.63
N TRP A 983 -0.76 0.93 13.92
CA TRP A 983 -0.58 1.15 12.49
C TRP A 983 -1.77 0.62 11.67
N PHE A 984 -2.20 -0.62 11.90
CA PHE A 984 -3.37 -1.16 11.20
C PHE A 984 -4.62 -0.34 11.48
N THR A 985 -4.89 -0.04 12.76
CA THR A 985 -6.10 0.70 13.14
C THR A 985 -6.09 2.16 12.72
N SER A 986 -4.93 2.78 12.45
CA SER A 986 -4.78 4.18 12.05
C SER A 986 -4.63 4.39 10.54
N THR A 987 -4.13 3.41 9.78
CA THR A 987 -3.81 3.59 8.35
C THR A 987 -4.62 2.70 7.43
N HIS A 988 -5.03 1.51 7.87
CA HIS A 988 -5.63 0.54 6.96
C HIS A 988 -7.04 0.99 6.55
N SER A 989 -7.32 0.92 5.24
CA SER A 989 -8.60 1.39 4.70
C SER A 989 -9.80 0.66 5.29
N ASN A 990 -9.68 -0.63 5.64
CA ASN A 990 -10.74 -1.42 6.30
C ASN A 990 -10.92 -1.15 7.82
N SER A 991 -10.08 -0.33 8.44
CA SER A 991 -10.25 0.02 9.85
C SER A 991 -11.52 0.86 10.05
N PHE A 992 -12.27 0.57 11.12
CA PHE A 992 -13.41 1.40 11.54
C PHE A 992 -13.01 2.86 11.77
N PHE A 993 -11.81 3.07 12.34
CA PHE A 993 -11.34 4.39 12.78
C PHE A 993 -10.91 5.29 11.63
N THR A 994 -10.53 4.75 10.46
CA THR A 994 -10.12 5.55 9.30
C THR A 994 -11.33 6.09 8.50
N ARG A 995 -12.53 5.54 8.73
CA ARG A 995 -13.75 5.87 7.97
C ARG A 995 -14.80 6.65 8.75
N ASN A 996 -14.75 6.62 10.08
CA ASN A 996 -15.79 7.19 10.92
C ASN A 996 -15.19 8.08 12.00
N VAL A 997 -15.68 9.31 12.11
CA VAL A 997 -15.37 10.20 13.23
C VAL A 997 -16.16 9.76 14.46
N THR A 998 -15.48 9.55 15.58
CA THR A 998 -16.14 9.18 16.83
C THR A 998 -15.46 9.79 18.05
N ALA A 999 -16.28 10.13 19.04
CA ALA A 999 -15.82 10.53 20.37
C ALA A 999 -16.84 10.06 21.41
N THR A 1000 -16.37 9.48 22.51
CA THR A 1000 -17.22 8.99 23.59
C THR A 1000 -16.64 9.40 24.94
N LYS A 1001 -17.50 9.86 25.85
CA LYS A 1001 -17.19 10.01 27.28
C LYS A 1001 -18.30 9.41 28.14
N MET A 1002 -17.93 9.02 29.35
CA MET A 1002 -18.88 8.49 30.33
C MET A 1002 -19.53 9.61 31.14
N ILE A 1003 -20.79 9.42 31.52
CA ILE A 1003 -21.56 10.35 32.36
C ILE A 1003 -21.51 9.84 33.79
N MET A 1004 -21.09 10.70 34.71
CA MET A 1004 -21.03 10.39 36.14
C MET A 1004 -22.00 11.25 36.94
N GLU A 1005 -22.77 10.59 37.80
CA GLU A 1005 -23.62 11.22 38.80
C GLU A 1005 -23.32 10.59 40.16
N GLN A 1006 -23.13 11.42 41.19
CA GLN A 1006 -22.89 10.95 42.56
C GLN A 1006 -21.80 9.86 42.64
N GLU A 1007 -20.65 10.08 42.00
CA GLU A 1007 -19.52 9.13 41.94
C GLU A 1007 -19.79 7.81 41.19
N LYS A 1008 -20.91 7.67 40.49
CA LYS A 1008 -21.24 6.47 39.69
C LYS A 1008 -21.41 6.80 38.23
N ILE A 1009 -20.92 5.93 37.36
CA ILE A 1009 -21.18 6.06 35.93
C ILE A 1009 -22.61 5.60 35.64
N VAL A 1010 -23.42 6.50 35.09
CA VAL A 1010 -24.85 6.28 34.81
C VAL A 1010 -25.14 6.10 33.32
N GLY A 1011 -24.19 6.47 32.46
CA GLY A 1011 -24.40 6.52 31.02
C GLY A 1011 -23.19 6.97 30.23
N SER A 1012 -23.39 7.27 28.95
CA SER A 1012 -22.36 7.77 28.05
C SER A 1012 -22.93 8.75 27.03
N VAL A 1013 -22.12 9.70 26.58
CA VAL A 1013 -22.40 10.52 25.40
C VAL A 1013 -21.44 10.11 24.29
N THR A 1014 -21.96 9.85 23.08
CA THR A 1014 -21.18 9.41 21.92
C THR A 1014 -21.53 10.25 20.68
N LEU A 1015 -20.51 10.86 20.10
CA LEU A 1015 -20.51 11.36 18.73
C LEU A 1015 -20.16 10.19 17.80
N PHE A 1016 -21.00 9.95 16.81
CA PHE A 1016 -20.72 9.04 15.70
C PHE A 1016 -21.10 9.72 14.40
N LYS A 1017 -20.08 10.01 13.58
CA LYS A 1017 -20.18 10.82 12.36
C LYS A 1017 -20.77 12.21 12.64
N GLU A 1018 -22.02 12.44 12.29
CA GLU A 1018 -22.77 13.70 12.48
C GLU A 1018 -23.71 13.68 13.70
N THR A 1019 -23.96 12.51 14.30
CA THR A 1019 -24.98 12.34 15.34
C THR A 1019 -24.37 12.21 16.73
N ILE A 1020 -24.89 12.97 17.68
CA ILE A 1020 -24.55 12.87 19.10
C ILE A 1020 -25.70 12.20 19.84
N ARG A 1021 -25.40 11.11 20.52
CA ARG A 1021 -26.36 10.35 21.31
C ARG A 1021 -25.93 10.26 22.76
N GLU A 1022 -26.89 10.49 23.64
CA GLU A 1022 -26.77 10.21 25.05
C GLU A 1022 -27.47 8.89 25.35
N SER A 1023 -26.87 8.11 26.25
CA SER A 1023 -27.46 6.87 26.74
C SER A 1023 -27.30 6.81 28.25
N VAL A 1024 -28.41 6.88 28.98
CA VAL A 1024 -28.46 6.81 30.45
C VAL A 1024 -29.42 5.69 30.84
N GLY A 1025 -28.92 4.72 31.61
CA GLY A 1025 -29.68 3.49 31.88
C GLY A 1025 -30.12 2.77 30.60
N ALA A 1026 -31.44 2.62 30.42
CA ALA A 1026 -32.03 2.04 29.21
C ALA A 1026 -32.42 3.08 28.14
N GLU A 1027 -32.44 4.36 28.49
CA GLU A 1027 -32.86 5.44 27.61
C GLU A 1027 -31.73 5.81 26.64
N ARG A 1028 -32.11 6.10 25.38
CA ARG A 1028 -31.19 6.52 24.32
C ARG A 1028 -31.79 7.68 23.58
N ASN A 1029 -31.18 8.85 23.74
CA ASN A 1029 -31.68 10.11 23.20
C ASN A 1029 -30.68 10.66 22.17
N VAL A 1030 -31.17 11.13 21.02
CA VAL A 1030 -30.36 11.93 20.10
C VAL A 1030 -30.30 13.33 20.67
N VAL A 1031 -29.11 13.75 21.12
CA VAL A 1031 -28.87 15.06 21.71
C VAL A 1031 -28.81 16.13 20.62
N LYS A 1032 -28.08 15.82 19.54
CA LYS A 1032 -27.89 16.73 18.41
C LYS A 1032 -27.54 15.95 17.16
N VAL A 1033 -27.97 16.45 16.01
CA VAL A 1033 -27.46 16.06 14.69
C VAL A 1033 -26.78 17.30 14.13
N CYS A 1034 -25.47 17.27 13.99
CA CYS A 1034 -24.70 18.36 13.40
C CYS A 1034 -24.95 18.34 11.89
N THR A 1035 -25.47 19.43 11.36
CA THR A 1035 -25.69 19.60 9.92
C THR A 1035 -24.48 20.20 9.23
N THR A 1036 -23.72 21.05 9.94
CA THR A 1036 -22.50 21.70 9.43
C THR A 1036 -21.26 21.28 10.22
N GLU A 1037 -20.06 21.50 9.64
CA GLU A 1037 -18.80 21.20 10.31
C GLU A 1037 -18.61 22.06 11.57
N ASP A 1038 -18.98 23.34 11.50
CA ASP A 1038 -18.90 24.26 12.63
C ASP A 1038 -19.78 23.79 13.80
N GLU A 1039 -20.98 23.26 13.50
CA GLU A 1039 -21.83 22.67 14.54
C GLU A 1039 -21.20 21.45 15.18
N ARG A 1040 -20.44 20.65 14.43
CA ARG A 1040 -19.74 19.47 14.96
C ARG A 1040 -18.53 19.87 15.82
N VAL A 1041 -17.72 20.80 15.35
CA VAL A 1041 -16.58 21.37 16.09
C VAL A 1041 -17.04 22.03 17.39
N GLU A 1042 -18.13 22.80 17.35
CA GLU A 1042 -18.73 23.40 18.54
C GLU A 1042 -19.16 22.33 19.55
N SER A 1043 -19.79 21.26 19.05
CA SER A 1043 -20.25 20.18 19.92
C SER A 1043 -19.08 19.39 20.54
N LEU A 1044 -17.95 19.24 19.83
CA LEU A 1044 -16.72 18.68 20.39
C LEU A 1044 -16.21 19.50 21.58
N ARG A 1045 -16.28 20.83 21.48
CA ARG A 1045 -15.90 21.75 22.56
C ARG A 1045 -16.86 21.67 23.74
N GLU A 1046 -18.16 21.91 23.51
CA GLU A 1046 -19.15 22.02 24.59
C GLU A 1046 -19.39 20.69 25.30
N ILE A 1047 -19.50 19.60 24.54
CA ILE A 1047 -19.90 18.30 25.07
C ILE A 1047 -18.68 17.48 25.47
N PHE A 1048 -17.64 17.41 24.64
CA PHE A 1048 -16.50 16.54 24.89
C PHE A 1048 -15.32 17.26 25.56
N GLY A 1049 -15.37 18.59 25.69
CA GLY A 1049 -14.28 19.39 26.23
C GLY A 1049 -13.04 19.37 25.33
N ILE A 1050 -13.22 19.10 24.03
CA ILE A 1050 -12.16 19.03 23.03
C ILE A 1050 -12.21 20.30 22.20
N GLU A 1051 -11.21 21.15 22.39
CA GLU A 1051 -11.01 22.33 21.55
C GLU A 1051 -10.08 21.98 20.39
N LEU A 1052 -10.54 22.27 19.17
CA LEU A 1052 -9.76 22.15 17.94
C LEU A 1052 -9.32 23.54 17.50
N ASN A 1053 -8.04 23.68 17.14
CA ASN A 1053 -7.54 24.93 16.56
C ASN A 1053 -7.96 25.06 15.08
N LYS A 1054 -7.72 26.24 14.48
CA LYS A 1054 -8.11 26.49 13.08
C LYS A 1054 -7.46 25.54 12.07
N GLU A 1055 -6.20 25.16 12.29
CA GLU A 1055 -5.49 24.21 11.43
C GLU A 1055 -6.14 22.82 11.52
N GLU A 1056 -6.47 22.38 12.73
CA GLU A 1056 -7.13 21.10 12.96
C GLU A 1056 -8.53 21.06 12.33
N VAL A 1057 -9.32 22.12 12.49
CA VAL A 1057 -10.65 22.23 11.85
C VAL A 1057 -10.55 22.14 10.32
N ASN A 1058 -9.47 22.66 9.74
CA ASN A 1058 -9.23 22.58 8.30
C ASN A 1058 -8.65 21.24 7.84
N GLY A 1059 -8.10 20.43 8.75
CA GLY A 1059 -7.52 19.12 8.43
C GLY A 1059 -8.54 18.04 8.04
N VAL A 1060 -9.83 18.25 8.36
CA VAL A 1060 -10.91 17.31 8.01
C VAL A 1060 -11.09 17.20 6.51
N THR A 1061 -10.96 15.97 6.00
CA THR A 1061 -11.05 15.68 4.56
C THR A 1061 -12.42 16.04 4.00
N PRO A 1062 -12.52 16.53 2.74
CA PRO A 1062 -13.80 16.88 2.12
C PRO A 1062 -14.87 15.79 2.18
N ALA A 1063 -14.49 14.52 2.07
CA ALA A 1063 -15.42 13.39 2.12
C ALA A 1063 -16.09 13.15 3.49
N LEU A 1064 -15.49 13.65 4.59
CA LEU A 1064 -15.98 13.51 5.97
C LEU A 1064 -16.41 14.84 6.59
N ARG A 1065 -16.24 15.94 5.86
CA ARG A 1065 -16.63 17.28 6.28
C ARG A 1065 -18.13 17.44 6.09
N LEU A 1066 -18.81 17.94 7.11
CA LEU A 1066 -20.24 18.22 7.03
C LEU A 1066 -20.46 19.53 6.25
N THR A 1067 -21.45 19.53 5.36
CA THR A 1067 -21.74 20.61 4.40
C THR A 1067 -22.36 21.83 5.03
#